data_AF-A0A6G6KDV3-F1
#
_entry.id   AF-A0A6G6KDV3-F1
#
_cell.length_a   1.000
_cell.length_b   1.000
_cell.length_c   1.000
_cell.angle_alpha   90.00
_cell.angle_beta   90.00
_cell.angle_gamma   90.00
#
_symmetry.space_group_name_H-M   'P 1'
#
loop_
_entity.id
_entity.type
_entity.pdbx_description
1 polymer ?
#
loop_
_entity_poly.entity_id
_entity_poly.type
_entity_poly.pdbx_seq_one_letter_code
_entity_poly.pdbx_strand_id
1 'polypeptide(L)'
;MDVQQETNLLVEKFEYACKGLFAVTSRSTVTFEQGVYGCLVAKPTKRMKSALSIDRELFVVASTFNDQQQRTIKFLRQQIENSKGRFEPTVAIVLHNDSEGSAKLKVWGRDKGIAILALYGGGNLQNAQVLERSLCYELYSHDPFDVTGPVSDDANFYGRRDEALDLARKLQRGAIRSCLGVRKVGKTSIINRVLREIRQSYEAACLIVDCSRDEVWQLTAAQLLDSIALTAEELLTADSRYQNLRASTATNSLSTAIKRLELVLSRFSRPVVLVFDEIDYITPGSSTNAHWRTEFNPFWRNLRAIYQECTRQEKTLSILLGGVSALWFTVESIEGSENAALHFVPEEYLSPMALEATIAMIRKLGRVAGLQFEPEIAEHIARSTANMPYWARKCCSYIHRHLPINERPRPISIQHASSLVASFVQEEGSAIAEVAMRHLFRVHPTLEDAAAKCHKGESSVVQENLKRSLRRYGILTQGNALSGQMISAAFEALAVPAQVPTEADPKTPLALPRYDEWAEELAAIGKRRNILERRLRELTINFLRFDSMQGGKLATFRERVIAILPEKQRESLKHVSADDAIAKFNWTDLVKLIVKEWALFAQLLGDKGEFEQNCQIINDRFDAHAKAADSADFALYRRALGRVEERIAKIQ
;
A
#
# COMPACT_ATOMS: atom_id res chain seq x y z
N MET A 1 19.39 3.61 44.09
CA MET A 1 19.71 2.17 44.01
C MET A 1 20.85 2.02 43.03
N ASP A 2 21.63 0.94 43.10
CA ASP A 2 22.59 0.63 42.02
C ASP A 2 21.82 0.27 40.73
N VAL A 3 22.38 0.60 39.56
CA VAL A 3 21.75 0.37 38.24
C VAL A 3 21.39 -1.11 38.06
N GLN A 4 22.24 -2.00 38.57
CA GLN A 4 21.98 -3.44 38.57
C GLN A 4 20.79 -3.83 39.45
N GLN A 5 20.61 -3.18 40.60
CA GLN A 5 19.47 -3.40 41.49
C GLN A 5 18.16 -2.94 40.86
N GLU A 6 18.14 -1.76 40.23
CA GLU A 6 16.95 -1.23 39.54
C GLU A 6 16.56 -2.13 38.34
N THR A 7 17.56 -2.62 37.63
CA THR A 7 17.36 -3.53 36.50
C THR A 7 16.79 -4.88 36.95
N ASN A 8 17.32 -5.42 38.06
CA ASN A 8 16.78 -6.63 38.68
C ASN A 8 15.35 -6.45 39.17
N LEU A 9 15.01 -5.29 39.74
CA LEU A 9 13.66 -4.98 40.18
C LEU A 9 12.67 -4.98 39.00
N LEU A 10 13.04 -4.42 37.84
CA LEU A 10 12.20 -4.46 36.64
C LEU A 10 11.98 -5.89 36.12
N VAL A 11 13.05 -6.69 36.11
CA VAL A 11 13.00 -8.11 35.74
C VAL A 11 12.06 -8.88 36.66
N GLU A 12 12.15 -8.66 37.97
CA GLU A 12 11.30 -9.32 38.98
C GLU A 12 9.83 -8.91 38.86
N LYS A 13 9.56 -7.62 38.62
CA LYS A 13 8.20 -7.14 38.33
C LYS A 13 7.61 -7.82 37.10
N PHE A 14 8.39 -7.95 36.03
CA PHE A 14 7.93 -8.65 34.83
C PHE A 14 7.71 -10.14 35.10
N GLU A 15 8.62 -10.82 35.80
CA GLU A 15 8.48 -12.24 36.13
C GLU A 15 7.24 -12.52 36.98
N TYR A 16 6.92 -11.63 37.92
CA TYR A 16 5.69 -11.68 38.69
C TYR A 16 4.45 -11.48 37.78
N ALA A 17 4.48 -10.43 36.95
CA ALA A 17 3.36 -10.11 36.06
C ALA A 17 3.18 -11.14 34.93
N CYS A 18 4.22 -11.84 34.48
CA CYS A 18 4.14 -12.74 33.33
C CYS A 18 3.65 -14.16 33.68
N LYS A 19 3.40 -14.46 34.97
CA LYS A 19 2.89 -15.76 35.41
C LYS A 19 1.60 -16.12 34.67
N GLY A 20 1.59 -17.32 34.08
CA GLY A 20 0.47 -17.82 33.26
C GLY A 20 0.44 -17.30 31.82
N LEU A 21 1.27 -16.32 31.47
CA LEU A 21 1.44 -15.83 30.09
C LEU A 21 2.70 -16.40 29.44
N PHE A 22 3.82 -16.40 30.18
CA PHE A 22 5.11 -16.90 29.74
C PHE A 22 5.76 -17.77 30.82
N ALA A 23 6.53 -18.77 30.39
CA ALA A 23 7.48 -19.48 31.23
C ALA A 23 8.87 -18.89 31.01
N VAL A 24 9.48 -18.34 32.07
CA VAL A 24 10.84 -17.80 32.03
C VAL A 24 11.83 -18.96 32.05
N THR A 25 12.69 -19.08 31.04
CA THR A 25 13.63 -20.20 30.88
C THR A 25 15.08 -19.82 31.22
N SER A 26 15.43 -18.54 31.20
CA SER A 26 16.70 -18.06 31.71
C SER A 26 16.63 -16.59 32.15
N ARG A 27 17.50 -16.23 33.10
CA ARG A 27 17.74 -14.87 33.60
C ARG A 27 19.23 -14.60 33.60
N SER A 28 19.63 -13.43 33.16
CA SER A 28 21.03 -12.97 33.23
C SER A 28 21.11 -11.45 33.29
N THR A 29 22.25 -10.93 33.72
CA THR A 29 22.59 -9.51 33.60
C THR A 29 23.76 -9.41 32.65
N VAL A 30 23.64 -8.56 31.63
CA VAL A 30 24.67 -8.39 30.60
C VAL A 30 25.05 -6.93 30.52
N THR A 31 26.36 -6.67 30.54
CA THR A 31 26.91 -5.35 30.24
C THR A 31 27.19 -5.26 28.76
N PHE A 32 26.68 -4.21 28.11
CA PHE A 32 26.95 -3.93 26.70
C PHE A 32 27.24 -2.45 26.52
N GLU A 33 28.37 -2.14 25.89
CA GLU A 33 28.94 -0.79 25.87
C GLU A 33 29.02 -0.23 27.31
N GLN A 34 28.45 0.96 27.55
CA GLN A 34 28.38 1.62 28.86
C GLN A 34 27.05 1.38 29.59
N GLY A 35 26.31 0.32 29.23
CA GLY A 35 24.98 0.01 29.75
C GLY A 35 24.91 -1.34 30.47
N VAL A 36 24.07 -1.43 31.50
CA VAL A 36 23.71 -2.67 32.19
C VAL A 36 22.29 -3.06 31.77
N TYR A 37 22.11 -4.31 31.31
CA TYR A 37 20.83 -4.83 30.83
C TYR A 37 20.41 -6.08 31.61
N GLY A 38 19.14 -6.13 31.99
CA GLY A 38 18.50 -7.32 32.53
C GLY A 38 17.97 -8.15 31.38
N CYS A 39 18.31 -9.42 31.31
CA CYS A 39 17.95 -10.28 30.19
C CYS A 39 17.14 -11.47 30.67
N LEU A 40 16.05 -11.73 29.97
CA LEU A 40 15.12 -12.82 30.23
C LEU A 40 14.81 -13.53 28.91
N VAL A 41 14.65 -14.84 28.98
CA VAL A 41 14.10 -15.62 27.86
C VAL A 41 12.71 -16.11 28.27
N ALA A 42 11.70 -15.70 27.51
CA ALA A 42 10.30 -15.95 27.82
C ALA A 42 9.67 -16.88 26.78
N LYS A 43 9.29 -18.09 27.21
CA LYS A 43 8.58 -19.06 26.37
C LYS A 43 7.06 -18.82 26.47
N PRO A 44 6.37 -18.46 25.38
CA PRO A 44 4.93 -18.18 25.41
C PRO A 44 4.10 -19.43 25.71
N THR A 45 3.05 -19.30 26.51
CA THR A 45 2.03 -20.35 26.69
C THR A 45 1.22 -20.55 25.41
N LYS A 46 0.44 -21.64 25.28
CA LYS A 46 -0.42 -21.90 24.10
C LYS A 46 -1.35 -20.71 23.78
N ARG A 47 -1.86 -20.05 24.82
CA ARG A 47 -2.68 -18.84 24.70
C ARG A 47 -1.87 -17.69 24.09
N MET A 48 -0.69 -17.40 24.65
CA MET A 48 0.15 -16.32 24.12
C MET A 48 0.69 -16.64 22.72
N LYS A 49 1.05 -17.90 22.41
CA LYS A 49 1.41 -18.30 21.03
C LYS A 49 0.31 -17.95 20.04
N SER A 50 -0.94 -18.23 20.39
CA SER A 50 -2.09 -17.89 19.55
C SER A 50 -2.33 -16.39 19.46
N ALA A 51 -2.18 -15.65 20.56
CA ALA A 51 -2.42 -14.21 20.60
C ALA A 51 -1.34 -13.40 19.86
N LEU A 52 -0.09 -13.82 20.03
CA LEU A 52 1.12 -13.19 19.48
C LEU A 52 1.48 -13.71 18.08
N SER A 53 0.91 -14.85 17.65
CA SER A 53 1.29 -15.56 16.42
C SER A 53 2.78 -15.91 16.34
N ILE A 54 3.41 -16.27 17.46
CA ILE A 54 4.81 -16.66 17.56
C ILE A 54 4.94 -18.08 18.15
N ASP A 55 5.92 -18.84 17.66
CA ASP A 55 6.21 -20.20 18.16
C ASP A 55 7.50 -20.30 18.97
N ARG A 56 8.45 -19.40 18.71
CA ARG A 56 9.77 -19.35 19.34
C ARG A 56 9.74 -18.62 20.68
N GLU A 57 10.85 -18.70 21.40
CA GLU A 57 11.03 -17.95 22.65
C GLU A 57 11.25 -16.46 22.36
N LEU A 58 10.70 -15.59 23.19
CA LEU A 58 10.93 -14.15 23.11
C LEU A 58 12.14 -13.76 23.95
N PHE A 59 12.98 -12.91 23.37
CA PHE A 59 14.01 -12.21 24.15
C PHE A 59 13.41 -10.97 24.80
N VAL A 60 13.63 -10.84 26.11
CA VAL A 60 13.10 -9.76 26.93
C VAL A 60 14.28 -9.02 27.56
N VAL A 61 14.36 -7.71 27.32
CA VAL A 61 15.44 -6.84 27.80
C VAL A 61 14.88 -5.79 28.75
N ALA A 62 15.46 -5.65 29.93
CA ALA A 62 15.17 -4.58 30.87
C ALA A 62 16.31 -3.54 30.83
N SER A 63 15.95 -2.27 30.67
CA SER A 63 16.87 -1.14 30.73
C SER A 63 16.33 -0.05 31.67
N THR A 64 17.18 0.48 32.54
CA THR A 64 16.81 1.52 33.52
C THR A 64 17.23 2.93 33.09
N PHE A 65 17.58 3.13 31.82
CA PHE A 65 17.94 4.45 31.33
C PHE A 65 16.77 5.42 31.44
N ASN A 66 17.03 6.59 32.01
CA ASN A 66 16.08 7.70 32.08
C ASN A 66 15.68 8.22 30.69
N ASP A 67 16.62 8.15 29.74
CA ASP A 67 16.40 8.41 28.32
C ASP A 67 16.90 7.21 27.52
N GLN A 68 15.99 6.54 26.80
CA GLN A 68 16.36 5.39 25.98
C GLN A 68 17.24 5.83 24.82
N GLN A 69 18.15 4.94 24.41
CA GLN A 69 19.10 5.19 23.34
C GLN A 69 19.09 4.02 22.33
N GLN A 70 19.51 4.29 21.10
CA GLN A 70 19.57 3.28 20.03
C GLN A 70 20.44 2.05 20.38
N ARG A 71 21.38 2.18 21.33
CA ARG A 71 22.21 1.06 21.81
C ARG A 71 21.40 -0.11 22.37
N THR A 72 20.21 0.14 22.93
CA THR A 72 19.31 -0.92 23.42
C THR A 72 18.87 -1.83 22.27
N ILE A 73 18.57 -1.26 21.09
CA ILE A 73 18.18 -2.03 19.90
C ILE A 73 19.37 -2.76 19.28
N LYS A 74 20.57 -2.14 19.27
CA LYS A 74 21.81 -2.80 18.82
C LYS A 74 22.11 -4.04 19.65
N PHE A 75 22.06 -3.91 20.97
CA PHE A 75 22.25 -5.01 21.92
C PHE A 75 21.24 -6.13 21.67
N LEU A 76 19.96 -5.79 21.62
CA LEU A 76 18.87 -6.75 21.41
C LEU A 76 19.06 -7.55 20.12
N ARG A 77 19.39 -6.87 19.01
CA ARG A 77 19.64 -7.53 17.73
C ARG A 77 20.82 -8.50 17.79
N GLN A 78 21.93 -8.08 18.40
CA GLN A 78 23.10 -8.95 18.54
C GLN A 78 22.79 -10.21 19.33
N GLN A 79 21.99 -10.11 20.41
CA GLN A 79 21.57 -11.28 21.19
C GLN A 79 20.64 -12.23 20.41
N ILE A 80 19.72 -11.67 19.62
CA ILE A 80 18.86 -12.47 18.73
C ILE A 80 19.69 -13.21 17.68
N GLU A 81 20.63 -12.54 17.03
CA GLU A 81 21.52 -13.16 16.04
C GLU A 81 22.39 -14.26 16.67
N ASN A 82 22.97 -14.00 17.85
CA ASN A 82 23.78 -14.96 18.62
C ASN A 82 22.99 -16.18 19.09
N SER A 83 21.66 -16.09 19.18
CA SER A 83 20.80 -17.21 19.58
C SER A 83 20.71 -18.34 18.55
N LYS A 84 21.29 -18.16 17.35
CA LYS A 84 21.28 -19.12 16.24
C LYS A 84 19.87 -19.64 15.91
N GLY A 85 18.89 -18.75 15.94
CA GLY A 85 17.50 -19.03 15.59
C GLY A 85 16.62 -19.57 16.71
N ARG A 86 17.14 -19.66 17.95
CA ARG A 86 16.35 -20.03 19.14
C ARG A 86 15.28 -18.98 19.46
N PHE A 87 15.63 -17.70 19.36
CA PHE A 87 14.70 -16.61 19.62
C PHE A 87 13.86 -16.26 18.40
N GLU A 88 12.70 -15.65 18.64
CA GLU A 88 11.89 -15.04 17.59
C GLU A 88 12.65 -13.84 16.99
N PRO A 89 13.01 -13.86 15.69
CA PRO A 89 13.84 -12.81 15.10
C PRO A 89 13.11 -11.49 14.90
N THR A 90 11.78 -11.52 14.84
CA THR A 90 10.97 -10.36 14.43
C THR A 90 10.31 -9.62 15.58
N VAL A 91 10.32 -10.16 16.79
CA VAL A 91 9.61 -9.59 17.96
C VAL A 91 10.47 -9.72 19.20
N ALA A 92 10.53 -8.66 20.00
CA ALA A 92 11.16 -8.68 21.32
C ALA A 92 10.45 -7.74 22.31
N ILE A 93 10.62 -8.01 23.60
CA ILE A 93 10.03 -7.20 24.68
C ILE A 93 11.12 -6.32 25.30
N VAL A 94 10.84 -5.03 25.48
CA VAL A 94 11.74 -4.11 26.18
C VAL A 94 11.02 -3.49 27.38
N LEU A 95 11.54 -3.73 28.58
CA LEU A 95 11.10 -3.12 29.83
C LEU A 95 11.93 -1.85 30.06
N HIS A 96 11.28 -0.70 30.29
CA HIS A 96 11.97 0.56 30.51
C HIS A 96 11.28 1.48 31.53
N ASN A 97 12.03 2.47 32.04
CA ASN A 97 11.53 3.52 32.94
C ASN A 97 11.49 4.93 32.30
N ASP A 98 11.80 5.05 31.00
CA ASP A 98 11.67 6.30 30.25
C ASP A 98 10.20 6.55 29.86
N SER A 99 9.61 7.68 30.25
CA SER A 99 8.22 8.03 29.95
C SER A 99 7.93 8.21 28.45
N GLU A 100 8.95 8.58 27.67
CA GLU A 100 8.87 8.71 26.20
C GLU A 100 9.53 7.54 25.46
N GLY A 101 10.14 6.62 26.21
CA GLY A 101 10.96 5.54 25.67
C GLY A 101 10.20 4.59 24.75
N SER A 102 8.90 4.38 25.01
CA SER A 102 8.07 3.49 24.18
C SER A 102 8.02 3.92 22.73
N ALA A 103 7.86 5.22 22.46
CA ALA A 103 7.80 5.73 21.09
C ALA A 103 9.16 5.58 20.39
N LYS A 104 10.24 5.95 21.07
CA LYS A 104 11.63 5.87 20.56
C LYS A 104 12.03 4.44 20.20
N LEU A 105 11.83 3.51 21.14
CA LEU A 105 12.19 2.09 20.97
C LEU A 105 11.44 1.44 19.81
N LYS A 106 10.16 1.77 19.61
CA LYS A 106 9.36 1.25 18.49
C LYS A 106 9.89 1.73 17.14
N VAL A 107 10.22 3.01 17.02
CA VAL A 107 10.78 3.59 15.78
C VAL A 107 12.11 2.91 15.44
N TRP A 108 13.04 2.87 16.40
CA TRP A 108 14.36 2.27 16.17
C TRP A 108 14.31 0.77 15.93
N GLY A 109 13.40 0.05 16.60
CA GLY A 109 13.15 -1.36 16.34
C GLY A 109 12.67 -1.60 14.90
N ARG A 110 11.69 -0.81 14.45
CA ARG A 110 11.14 -0.88 13.09
C ARG A 110 12.22 -0.64 12.03
N ASP A 111 13.09 0.35 12.23
CA ASP A 111 14.22 0.63 11.33
C ASP A 111 15.21 -0.54 11.21
N LYS A 112 15.20 -1.46 12.19
CA LYS A 112 16.04 -2.66 12.22
C LYS A 112 15.26 -3.96 11.96
N GLY A 113 13.98 -3.86 11.59
CA GLY A 113 13.13 -5.02 11.27
C GLY A 113 12.66 -5.83 12.48
N ILE A 114 12.64 -5.23 13.68
CA ILE A 114 12.23 -5.89 14.92
C ILE A 114 11.05 -5.11 15.52
N ALA A 115 9.91 -5.78 15.73
CA ALA A 115 8.78 -5.23 16.47
C ALA A 115 9.09 -5.24 17.97
N ILE A 116 9.16 -4.04 18.57
CA ILE A 116 9.47 -3.88 20.00
C ILE A 116 8.19 -3.70 20.79
N LEU A 117 7.91 -4.66 21.67
CA LEU A 117 6.85 -4.57 22.68
C LEU A 117 7.41 -3.81 23.89
N ALA A 118 7.32 -2.48 23.83
CA ALA A 118 7.82 -1.60 24.88
C ALA A 118 6.85 -1.57 26.07
N LEU A 119 7.33 -1.94 27.24
CA LEU A 119 6.56 -1.97 28.49
C LEU A 119 7.17 -1.01 29.50
N TYR A 120 6.38 -0.01 29.90
CA TYR A 120 6.79 0.96 30.90
C TYR A 120 6.65 0.36 32.31
N GLY A 121 7.75 0.33 33.04
CA GLY A 121 7.85 -0.28 34.37
C GLY A 121 6.96 0.37 35.44
N GLY A 122 6.57 1.62 35.24
CA GLY A 122 5.67 2.35 36.14
C GLY A 122 4.18 1.99 36.00
N GLY A 123 3.78 1.30 34.92
CA GLY A 123 2.35 1.04 34.64
C GLY A 123 2.02 -0.35 34.12
N ASN A 124 2.80 -0.90 33.19
CA ASN A 124 2.41 -2.11 32.45
C ASN A 124 2.69 -3.43 33.21
N LEU A 125 3.47 -3.40 34.29
CA LEU A 125 3.98 -4.58 35.00
C LEU A 125 3.27 -4.87 36.33
N GLN A 126 2.02 -4.44 36.49
CA GLN A 126 1.28 -4.60 37.76
C GLN A 126 0.80 -6.03 38.01
N ASN A 127 0.21 -6.66 37.00
CA ASN A 127 -0.30 -8.03 37.06
C ASN A 127 -0.42 -8.63 35.65
N ALA A 128 -0.73 -9.93 35.56
CA ALA A 128 -0.86 -10.64 34.29
C ALA A 128 -1.91 -10.05 33.36
N GLN A 129 -3.05 -9.58 33.87
CA GLN A 129 -4.10 -9.02 33.02
C GLN A 129 -3.66 -7.68 32.40
N VAL A 130 -3.00 -6.82 33.18
CA VAL A 130 -2.47 -5.52 32.70
C VAL A 130 -1.33 -5.74 31.70
N LEU A 131 -0.43 -6.69 32.00
CA LEU A 131 0.66 -7.04 31.09
C LEU A 131 0.14 -7.61 29.77
N GLU A 132 -0.81 -8.55 29.82
CA GLU A 132 -1.44 -9.12 28.62
C GLU A 132 -2.12 -8.03 27.78
N ARG A 133 -2.92 -7.15 28.39
CA ARG A 133 -3.55 -6.03 27.68
C ARG A 133 -2.52 -5.11 27.03
N SER A 134 -1.43 -4.82 27.73
CA SER A 134 -0.36 -3.95 27.21
C SER A 134 0.33 -4.58 26.01
N LEU A 135 0.70 -5.87 26.12
CA LEU A 135 1.31 -6.62 25.02
C LEU A 135 0.37 -6.72 23.81
N CYS A 136 -0.91 -7.06 24.03
CA CYS A 136 -1.92 -7.14 22.98
C CYS A 136 -2.14 -5.78 22.30
N TYR A 137 -2.23 -4.69 23.09
CA TYR A 137 -2.37 -3.34 22.54
C TYR A 137 -1.22 -3.00 21.61
N GLU A 138 0.02 -3.26 22.05
CA GLU A 138 1.21 -3.00 21.25
C GLU A 138 1.23 -3.79 19.94
N LEU A 139 0.88 -5.07 19.97
CA LEU A 139 0.88 -5.93 18.78
C LEU A 139 -0.20 -5.56 17.79
N TYR A 140 -1.42 -5.37 18.29
CA TYR A 140 -2.59 -5.13 17.45
C TYR A 140 -2.68 -3.68 16.96
N SER A 141 -1.85 -2.78 17.51
CA SER A 141 -1.68 -1.43 16.98
C SER A 141 -1.05 -1.41 15.58
N HIS A 142 -0.27 -2.43 15.23
CA HIS A 142 0.27 -2.58 13.88
C HIS A 142 -0.83 -3.04 12.93
N ASP A 143 -0.88 -2.44 11.74
CA ASP A 143 -1.78 -2.85 10.67
C ASP A 143 -1.05 -3.82 9.71
N PRO A 144 -1.27 -5.14 9.81
CA PRO A 144 -0.65 -6.11 8.90
C PRO A 144 -1.27 -6.10 7.49
N PHE A 145 -2.37 -5.37 7.28
CA PHE A 145 -3.01 -5.25 5.97
C PHE A 145 -2.41 -4.12 5.13
N ASP A 146 -1.79 -3.11 5.76
CA ASP A 146 -1.26 -1.93 5.07
C ASP A 146 0.09 -2.20 4.39
N VAL A 147 0.04 -2.96 3.29
CA VAL A 147 1.18 -3.18 2.39
C VAL A 147 1.01 -2.30 1.15
N THR A 148 1.86 -1.29 1.02
CA THR A 148 1.82 -0.31 -0.08
C THR A 148 2.62 -0.76 -1.31
N GLY A 149 3.65 -1.59 -1.11
CA GLY A 149 4.53 -2.13 -2.16
C GLY A 149 4.18 -3.56 -2.61
N PRO A 150 4.93 -4.12 -3.59
CA PRO A 150 4.82 -5.51 -3.97
C PRO A 150 5.07 -6.43 -2.77
N VAL A 151 4.30 -7.50 -2.65
CA VAL A 151 4.54 -8.47 -1.58
C VAL A 151 5.77 -9.29 -1.90
N SER A 152 6.85 -9.04 -1.16
CA SER A 152 8.08 -9.80 -1.24
C SER A 152 7.98 -11.11 -0.45
N ASP A 153 7.34 -11.12 0.72
CA ASP A 153 7.59 -12.22 1.66
C ASP A 153 6.74 -13.45 1.38
N ASP A 154 7.34 -14.64 1.49
CA ASP A 154 6.67 -15.92 1.29
C ASP A 154 5.45 -16.09 2.18
N ALA A 155 5.55 -15.63 3.42
CA ALA A 155 4.47 -15.68 4.40
C ALA A 155 3.24 -14.86 3.97
N ASN A 156 3.43 -13.87 3.09
CA ASN A 156 2.42 -12.90 2.65
C ASN A 156 1.98 -13.11 1.19
N PHE A 157 2.58 -14.06 0.49
CA PHE A 157 2.25 -14.42 -0.89
C PHE A 157 1.21 -15.55 -0.92
N TYR A 158 -0.05 -15.19 -1.16
CA TYR A 158 -1.22 -16.07 -1.04
C TYR A 158 -1.70 -16.57 -2.41
N GLY A 159 -2.07 -17.85 -2.49
CA GLY A 159 -2.81 -18.44 -3.62
C GLY A 159 -2.09 -18.53 -4.98
N ARG A 160 -0.88 -17.99 -5.12
CA ARG A 160 -0.18 -17.85 -6.42
C ARG A 160 1.20 -18.50 -6.49
N ARG A 161 1.54 -19.32 -5.48
CA ARG A 161 2.86 -19.97 -5.41
C ARG A 161 3.09 -20.92 -6.58
N ASP A 162 2.11 -21.79 -6.85
CA ASP A 162 2.22 -22.77 -7.93
C ASP A 162 2.29 -22.10 -9.30
N GLU A 163 1.55 -21.00 -9.50
CA GLU A 163 1.60 -20.18 -10.71
C GLU A 163 3.00 -19.57 -10.92
N ALA A 164 3.61 -19.01 -9.87
CA ALA A 164 4.96 -18.48 -9.94
C ALA A 164 6.02 -19.57 -10.22
N LEU A 165 5.89 -20.74 -9.60
CA LEU A 165 6.79 -21.88 -9.82
C LEU A 165 6.67 -22.44 -11.24
N ASP A 166 5.46 -22.51 -11.78
CA ASP A 166 5.19 -22.96 -13.15
C ASP A 166 5.72 -21.95 -14.19
N LEU A 167 5.49 -20.64 -13.97
CA LEU A 167 6.07 -19.58 -14.81
C LEU A 167 7.60 -19.65 -14.81
N ALA A 168 8.24 -19.80 -13.65
CA ALA A 168 9.70 -19.91 -13.56
C ALA A 168 10.23 -21.16 -14.30
N ARG A 169 9.58 -22.33 -14.15
CA ARG A 169 9.91 -23.55 -14.90
C ARG A 169 9.80 -23.37 -16.41
N LYS A 170 8.74 -22.71 -16.88
CA LYS A 170 8.52 -22.46 -18.32
C LYS A 170 9.56 -21.48 -18.87
N LEU A 171 9.88 -20.43 -18.13
CA LEU A 171 10.87 -19.43 -18.52
C LEU A 171 12.30 -19.98 -18.54
N GLN A 172 12.62 -21.08 -17.84
CA GLN A 172 13.94 -21.71 -18.02
C GLN A 172 14.09 -22.41 -19.40
N ARG A 173 12.98 -22.71 -20.09
CA ARG A 173 12.93 -23.52 -21.32
C ARG A 173 12.77 -22.70 -22.60
N GLY A 174 13.01 -21.39 -22.55
CA GLY A 174 12.89 -20.52 -23.72
C GLY A 174 11.45 -20.08 -24.02
N ALA A 175 10.53 -20.18 -23.07
CA ALA A 175 9.13 -19.82 -23.35
C ALA A 175 8.89 -18.31 -23.32
N ILE A 176 7.98 -17.85 -24.18
CA ILE A 176 7.35 -16.53 -24.08
C ILE A 176 6.10 -16.65 -23.19
N ARG A 177 5.98 -15.78 -22.19
CA ARG A 177 4.87 -15.74 -21.23
C ARG A 177 4.40 -14.33 -20.97
N SER A 178 3.17 -14.20 -20.48
CA SER A 178 2.65 -12.92 -20.02
C SER A 178 1.98 -13.02 -18.66
N CYS A 179 1.88 -11.88 -18.01
CA CYS A 179 1.20 -11.69 -16.75
C CYS A 179 0.37 -10.41 -16.89
N LEU A 180 -0.82 -10.58 -17.44
CA LEU A 180 -1.73 -9.48 -17.79
C LEU A 180 -2.80 -9.30 -16.72
N GLY A 181 -3.19 -8.08 -16.41
CA GLY A 181 -4.27 -7.88 -15.44
C GLY A 181 -4.39 -6.45 -14.94
N VAL A 182 -5.46 -6.15 -14.23
CA VAL A 182 -5.74 -4.79 -13.77
C VAL A 182 -4.70 -4.27 -12.77
N ARG A 183 -4.65 -2.95 -12.57
CA ARG A 183 -3.75 -2.32 -11.58
C ARG A 183 -4.05 -2.90 -10.19
N LYS A 184 -3.00 -3.11 -9.39
CA LYS A 184 -3.06 -3.68 -8.04
C LYS A 184 -3.64 -5.12 -7.90
N VAL A 185 -3.79 -5.87 -8.99
CA VAL A 185 -4.14 -7.30 -8.92
C VAL A 185 -2.99 -8.17 -8.39
N GLY A 186 -1.73 -7.69 -8.45
CA GLY A 186 -0.54 -8.36 -7.91
C GLY A 186 0.53 -8.80 -8.91
N LYS A 187 0.55 -8.22 -10.12
CA LYS A 187 1.51 -8.53 -11.21
C LYS A 187 2.98 -8.40 -10.80
N THR A 188 3.38 -7.23 -10.31
CA THR A 188 4.75 -6.99 -9.84
C THR A 188 5.15 -7.94 -8.70
N SER A 189 4.21 -8.35 -7.85
CA SER A 189 4.49 -9.33 -6.78
C SER A 189 4.79 -10.72 -7.34
N ILE A 190 4.02 -11.19 -8.34
CA ILE A 190 4.28 -12.49 -8.98
C ILE A 190 5.54 -12.44 -9.84
N ILE A 191 5.81 -11.36 -10.58
CA ILE A 191 7.05 -11.18 -11.36
C ILE A 191 8.27 -11.23 -10.43
N ASN A 192 8.24 -10.48 -9.31
CA ASN A 192 9.32 -10.51 -8.32
C ASN A 192 9.51 -11.90 -7.69
N ARG A 193 8.43 -12.67 -7.53
CA ARG A 193 8.52 -14.05 -7.05
C ARG A 193 9.16 -14.96 -8.09
N VAL A 194 8.71 -14.92 -9.34
CA VAL A 194 9.28 -15.67 -10.46
C VAL A 194 10.77 -15.39 -10.60
N LEU A 195 11.18 -14.11 -10.56
CA LEU A 195 12.58 -13.70 -10.64
C LEU A 195 13.43 -14.21 -9.46
N ARG A 196 12.86 -14.34 -8.26
CA ARG A 196 13.57 -14.92 -7.12
C ARG A 196 13.72 -16.42 -7.27
N GLU A 197 12.68 -17.10 -7.71
CA GLU A 197 12.73 -18.54 -8.00
C GLU A 197 13.78 -18.84 -9.07
N ILE A 198 13.80 -18.03 -10.15
CA ILE A 198 14.83 -18.16 -11.19
C ILE A 198 16.22 -17.96 -10.62
N ARG A 199 16.44 -16.97 -9.77
CA ARG A 199 17.76 -16.73 -9.16
C ARG A 199 18.21 -17.82 -8.19
N GLN A 200 17.29 -18.41 -7.44
CA GLN A 200 17.57 -19.38 -6.38
C GLN A 200 17.69 -20.81 -6.92
N SER A 201 16.83 -21.17 -7.85
CA SER A 201 16.64 -22.56 -8.27
C SER A 201 17.15 -22.85 -9.68
N TYR A 202 17.38 -21.81 -10.50
CA TYR A 202 17.77 -21.96 -11.90
C TYR A 202 19.05 -21.19 -12.24
N GLU A 203 19.81 -21.70 -13.22
CA GLU A 203 20.98 -21.00 -13.74
C GLU A 203 20.58 -20.17 -14.96
N ALA A 204 19.88 -19.06 -14.75
CA ALA A 204 19.51 -18.15 -15.83
C ALA A 204 19.95 -16.72 -15.55
N ALA A 205 20.25 -15.97 -16.62
CA ALA A 205 20.48 -14.53 -16.56
C ALA A 205 19.16 -13.79 -16.74
N CYS A 206 18.80 -12.92 -15.80
CA CYS A 206 17.59 -12.10 -15.87
C CYS A 206 17.93 -10.64 -16.16
N LEU A 207 17.31 -10.09 -17.20
CA LEU A 207 17.36 -8.67 -17.53
C LEU A 207 15.94 -8.10 -17.41
N ILE A 208 15.77 -7.06 -16.60
CA ILE A 208 14.46 -6.45 -16.34
C ILE A 208 14.40 -5.06 -16.96
N VAL A 209 13.39 -4.87 -17.78
CA VAL A 209 12.98 -3.63 -18.40
C VAL A 209 11.73 -3.15 -17.68
N ASP A 210 11.91 -2.19 -16.77
CA ASP A 210 10.78 -1.46 -16.19
C ASP A 210 10.38 -0.37 -17.19
N CYS A 211 9.31 -0.64 -17.94
CA CYS A 211 8.85 0.21 -19.03
C CYS A 211 8.20 1.51 -18.52
N SER A 212 7.89 1.62 -17.23
CA SER A 212 7.31 2.83 -16.63
C SER A 212 8.33 3.95 -16.43
N ARG A 213 9.63 3.63 -16.44
CA ARG A 213 10.72 4.60 -16.21
C ARG A 213 10.87 5.54 -17.40
N ASP A 214 10.95 6.84 -17.11
CA ASP A 214 11.12 7.92 -18.12
C ASP A 214 12.23 7.64 -19.13
N GLU A 215 13.38 7.18 -18.66
CA GLU A 215 14.52 6.86 -19.53
C GLU A 215 14.28 5.67 -20.47
N VAL A 216 13.27 4.82 -20.20
CA VAL A 216 12.95 3.62 -20.99
C VAL A 216 11.84 3.90 -21.98
N TRP A 217 10.71 4.47 -21.54
CA TRP A 217 9.59 4.67 -22.46
C TRP A 217 9.80 5.81 -23.45
N GLN A 218 10.82 6.66 -23.26
CA GLN A 218 11.25 7.66 -24.24
C GLN A 218 12.13 7.09 -25.36
N LEU A 219 12.65 5.86 -25.21
CA LEU A 219 13.53 5.26 -26.21
C LEU A 219 12.78 4.94 -27.50
N THR A 220 13.50 5.01 -28.61
CA THR A 220 13.09 4.42 -29.90
C THR A 220 13.32 2.90 -29.90
N ALA A 221 12.77 2.19 -30.89
CA ALA A 221 12.98 0.75 -31.04
C ALA A 221 14.48 0.38 -31.12
N ALA A 222 15.27 1.17 -31.86
CA ALA A 222 16.71 0.95 -32.01
C ALA A 222 17.45 1.16 -30.68
N GLN A 223 17.13 2.24 -29.97
CA GLN A 223 17.75 2.54 -28.67
C GLN A 223 17.39 1.51 -27.61
N LEU A 224 16.14 1.03 -27.58
CA LEU A 224 15.72 0.01 -26.62
C LEU A 224 16.44 -1.33 -26.88
N LEU A 225 16.55 -1.77 -28.14
CA LEU A 225 17.30 -2.98 -28.49
C LEU A 225 18.79 -2.85 -28.13
N ASP A 226 19.41 -1.71 -28.41
CA ASP A 226 20.82 -1.48 -28.07
C ASP A 226 21.03 -1.38 -26.55
N SER A 227 20.09 -0.78 -25.82
CA SER A 227 20.12 -0.74 -24.34
C SER A 227 20.03 -2.14 -23.73
N ILE A 228 19.20 -3.02 -24.31
CA ILE A 228 19.12 -4.42 -23.90
C ILE A 228 20.45 -5.12 -24.21
N ALA A 229 21.03 -4.90 -25.40
CA ALA A 229 22.31 -5.49 -25.78
C ALA A 229 23.45 -5.08 -24.85
N LEU A 230 23.58 -3.78 -24.57
CA LEU A 230 24.55 -3.21 -23.62
C LEU A 230 24.40 -3.82 -22.22
N THR A 231 23.16 -3.87 -21.72
CA THR A 231 22.89 -4.44 -20.39
C THR A 231 23.20 -5.96 -20.37
N ALA A 232 22.95 -6.67 -21.46
CA ALA A 232 23.31 -8.09 -21.59
C ALA A 232 24.83 -8.30 -21.64
N GLU A 233 25.60 -7.39 -22.26
CA GLU A 233 27.07 -7.42 -22.27
C GLU A 233 27.62 -7.22 -20.85
N GLU A 234 27.02 -6.31 -20.09
CA GLU A 234 27.35 -6.09 -18.68
C GLU A 234 27.04 -7.34 -17.82
N LEU A 235 25.89 -7.97 -18.04
CA LEU A 235 25.52 -9.23 -17.38
C LEU A 235 26.55 -10.35 -17.60
N LEU A 236 27.09 -10.46 -18.82
CA LEU A 236 28.15 -11.42 -19.14
C LEU A 236 29.48 -11.06 -18.49
N THR A 237 29.89 -9.80 -18.58
CA THR A 237 31.20 -9.35 -18.10
C THR A 237 31.30 -9.35 -16.58
N ALA A 238 30.22 -8.99 -15.87
CA ALA A 238 30.15 -9.04 -14.42
C ALA A 238 29.84 -10.44 -13.85
N ASP A 239 29.55 -11.42 -14.72
CA ASP A 239 28.94 -12.72 -14.37
C ASP A 239 27.75 -12.59 -13.40
N SER A 240 26.96 -11.54 -13.55
CA SER A 240 25.75 -11.34 -12.75
C SER A 240 24.59 -12.16 -13.33
N ARG A 241 23.72 -12.66 -12.46
CA ARG A 241 22.48 -13.35 -12.84
C ARG A 241 21.29 -12.41 -12.96
N TYR A 242 21.44 -11.14 -12.59
CA TYR A 242 20.35 -10.19 -12.53
C TYR A 242 20.82 -8.77 -12.81
N GLN A 243 20.10 -8.08 -13.67
CA GLN A 243 20.37 -6.66 -13.93
C GLN A 243 19.10 -5.94 -14.39
N ASN A 244 18.94 -4.69 -13.92
CA ASN A 244 17.94 -3.79 -14.48
C ASN A 244 18.51 -3.12 -15.73
N LEU A 245 17.65 -2.87 -16.71
CA LEU A 245 18.01 -2.19 -17.95
C LEU A 245 18.69 -0.85 -17.64
N ARG A 246 19.83 -0.62 -18.28
CA ARG A 246 20.45 0.69 -18.37
C ARG A 246 20.08 1.32 -19.71
N ALA A 247 19.28 2.38 -19.66
CA ALA A 247 18.89 3.09 -20.87
C ALA A 247 20.11 3.79 -21.49
N SER A 248 20.27 3.60 -22.80
CA SER A 248 21.25 4.30 -23.63
C SER A 248 20.52 5.04 -24.73
N THR A 249 20.76 6.35 -24.83
CA THR A 249 20.22 7.20 -25.91
C THR A 249 21.14 7.29 -27.12
N ALA A 250 22.27 6.56 -27.11
CA ALA A 250 23.21 6.54 -28.22
C ALA A 250 22.49 6.17 -29.53
N THR A 251 22.68 7.00 -30.56
CA THR A 251 22.03 6.85 -31.87
C THR A 251 22.71 5.78 -32.71
N ASN A 252 22.49 4.51 -32.36
CA ASN A 252 22.83 3.38 -33.20
C ASN A 252 21.72 3.11 -34.23
N SER A 253 22.10 2.71 -35.45
CA SER A 253 21.11 2.25 -36.42
C SER A 253 20.42 0.99 -35.89
N LEU A 254 19.14 0.81 -36.26
CA LEU A 254 18.37 -0.39 -35.89
C LEU A 254 19.10 -1.68 -36.27
N SER A 255 19.73 -1.73 -37.44
CA SER A 255 20.54 -2.86 -37.92
C SER A 255 21.74 -3.17 -37.02
N THR A 256 22.37 -2.15 -36.45
CA THR A 256 23.52 -2.32 -35.55
C THR A 256 23.06 -2.85 -34.20
N ALA A 257 21.97 -2.30 -33.67
CA ALA A 257 21.37 -2.74 -32.40
C ALA A 257 20.97 -4.23 -32.45
N ILE A 258 20.37 -4.68 -33.56
CA ILE A 258 19.97 -6.08 -33.78
C ILE A 258 21.19 -6.99 -33.75
N LYS A 259 22.19 -6.73 -34.61
CA LYS A 259 23.41 -7.55 -34.71
C LYS A 259 24.13 -7.65 -33.37
N ARG A 260 24.18 -6.54 -32.63
CA ARG A 260 24.78 -6.51 -31.31
C ARG A 260 24.03 -7.40 -30.31
N LEU A 261 22.69 -7.30 -30.29
CA LEU A 261 21.86 -8.11 -29.40
C LEU A 261 21.96 -9.60 -29.74
N GLU A 262 21.96 -9.98 -31.02
CA GLU A 262 22.17 -11.36 -31.45
C GLU A 262 23.53 -11.90 -31.02
N LEU A 263 24.60 -11.11 -31.25
CA LEU A 263 25.95 -11.48 -30.89
C LEU A 263 26.11 -11.69 -29.39
N VAL A 264 25.60 -10.78 -28.55
CA VAL A 264 25.71 -10.93 -27.10
C VAL A 264 24.90 -12.12 -26.59
N LEU A 265 23.68 -12.35 -27.10
CA LEU A 265 22.86 -13.50 -26.71
C LEU A 265 23.51 -14.84 -27.09
N SER A 266 24.20 -14.91 -28.23
CA SER A 266 24.93 -16.11 -28.66
C SER A 266 26.07 -16.51 -27.70
N ARG A 267 26.61 -15.54 -26.94
CA ARG A 267 27.72 -15.76 -25.99
C ARG A 267 27.27 -16.30 -24.64
N PHE A 268 25.97 -16.26 -24.32
CA PHE A 268 25.49 -16.87 -23.09
C PHE A 268 25.55 -18.40 -23.20
N SER A 269 26.09 -19.04 -22.16
CA SER A 269 26.04 -20.49 -21.92
C SER A 269 24.79 -20.91 -21.13
N ARG A 270 24.08 -19.93 -20.56
CA ARG A 270 22.89 -20.10 -19.72
C ARG A 270 21.66 -19.46 -20.37
N PRO A 271 20.43 -19.90 -20.04
CA PRO A 271 19.22 -19.23 -20.49
C PRO A 271 19.19 -17.74 -20.13
N VAL A 272 18.69 -16.92 -21.06
CA VAL A 272 18.46 -15.49 -20.84
C VAL A 272 16.97 -15.23 -20.74
N VAL A 273 16.54 -14.55 -19.69
CA VAL A 273 15.14 -14.18 -19.44
C VAL A 273 15.03 -12.66 -19.52
N LEU A 274 14.36 -12.16 -20.56
CA LEU A 274 13.99 -10.75 -20.69
C LEU A 274 12.63 -10.54 -20.03
N VAL A 275 12.56 -9.65 -19.05
CA VAL A 275 11.31 -9.32 -18.36
C VAL A 275 10.95 -7.88 -18.67
N PHE A 276 9.78 -7.64 -19.26
CA PHE A 276 9.23 -6.31 -19.47
C PHE A 276 8.11 -6.09 -18.46
N ASP A 277 8.31 -5.29 -17.41
CA ASP A 277 7.24 -4.89 -16.49
C ASP A 277 6.62 -3.57 -16.96
N GLU A 278 5.33 -3.39 -16.69
CA GLU A 278 4.49 -2.26 -17.15
C GLU A 278 4.60 -1.98 -18.66
N ILE A 279 4.55 -3.03 -19.49
CA ILE A 279 4.71 -2.94 -20.96
C ILE A 279 3.78 -1.91 -21.62
N ASP A 280 2.62 -1.59 -21.01
CA ASP A 280 1.63 -0.66 -21.55
C ASP A 280 2.24 0.72 -21.91
N TYR A 281 3.31 1.15 -21.23
CA TYR A 281 4.03 2.39 -21.50
C TYR A 281 4.77 2.41 -22.84
N ILE A 282 5.11 1.24 -23.39
CA ILE A 282 5.79 1.07 -24.67
C ILE A 282 4.89 0.40 -25.73
N THR A 283 3.59 0.71 -25.69
CA THR A 283 2.60 0.26 -26.67
C THR A 283 1.94 1.43 -27.42
N PRO A 284 1.28 1.20 -28.58
CA PRO A 284 0.54 2.23 -29.30
C PRO A 284 -0.58 2.92 -28.49
N GLY A 285 -1.05 2.27 -27.41
CA GLY A 285 -2.05 2.78 -26.49
C GLY A 285 -1.48 3.57 -25.31
N SER A 286 -0.16 3.79 -25.26
CA SER A 286 0.48 4.59 -24.23
C SER A 286 -0.01 6.04 -24.27
N SER A 287 -0.54 6.54 -23.15
CA SER A 287 -1.00 7.93 -23.04
C SER A 287 0.13 8.92 -22.80
N THR A 288 1.27 8.43 -22.31
CA THR A 288 2.44 9.27 -22.05
C THR A 288 3.33 9.39 -23.28
N ASN A 289 3.26 8.45 -24.22
CA ASN A 289 4.09 8.51 -25.41
C ASN A 289 3.46 7.97 -26.70
N ALA A 290 3.13 8.90 -27.60
CA ALA A 290 2.50 8.57 -28.87
C ALA A 290 3.47 7.96 -29.90
N HIS A 291 4.79 8.14 -29.75
CA HIS A 291 5.75 7.63 -30.75
C HIS A 291 5.80 6.09 -30.79
N TRP A 292 5.40 5.40 -29.73
CA TRP A 292 5.28 3.94 -29.73
C TRP A 292 4.24 3.42 -30.74
N ARG A 293 3.36 4.26 -31.29
CA ARG A 293 2.54 3.89 -32.46
C ARG A 293 3.39 3.50 -33.68
N THR A 294 4.51 4.18 -33.89
CA THR A 294 5.43 3.91 -35.01
C THR A 294 6.59 2.99 -34.61
N GLU A 295 7.05 3.05 -33.36
CA GLU A 295 8.21 2.26 -32.88
C GLU A 295 7.86 0.81 -32.48
N PHE A 296 6.60 0.52 -32.12
CA PHE A 296 6.19 -0.80 -31.65
C PHE A 296 6.44 -1.91 -32.68
N ASN A 297 6.00 -1.69 -33.91
CA ASN A 297 6.17 -2.68 -34.99
C ASN A 297 7.65 -2.97 -35.31
N PRO A 298 8.52 -1.95 -35.53
CA PRO A 298 9.95 -2.16 -35.67
C PRO A 298 10.57 -2.91 -34.50
N PHE A 299 10.23 -2.57 -33.25
CA PHE A 299 10.78 -3.24 -32.07
C PHE A 299 10.42 -4.74 -32.05
N TRP A 300 9.14 -5.07 -32.10
CA TRP A 300 8.67 -6.46 -31.98
C TRP A 300 9.03 -7.32 -33.18
N ARG A 301 9.06 -6.77 -34.39
CA ARG A 301 9.52 -7.48 -35.59
C ARG A 301 10.94 -8.00 -35.41
N ASN A 302 11.83 -7.14 -34.90
CA ASN A 302 13.23 -7.48 -34.72
C ASN A 302 13.44 -8.37 -33.49
N LEU A 303 12.75 -8.11 -32.38
CA LEU A 303 12.82 -8.99 -31.21
C LEU A 303 12.34 -10.41 -31.55
N ARG A 304 11.28 -10.55 -32.37
CA ARG A 304 10.81 -11.85 -32.88
C ARG A 304 11.86 -12.54 -33.75
N ALA A 305 12.52 -11.81 -34.64
CA ALA A 305 13.60 -12.36 -35.47
C ALA A 305 14.76 -12.88 -34.61
N ILE A 306 15.20 -12.08 -33.62
CA ILE A 306 16.27 -12.44 -32.68
C ILE A 306 15.89 -13.69 -31.87
N TYR A 307 14.66 -13.77 -31.38
CA TYR A 307 14.17 -14.94 -30.65
C TYR A 307 14.22 -16.22 -31.50
N GLN A 308 13.79 -16.14 -32.76
CA GLN A 308 13.85 -17.27 -33.70
C GLN A 308 15.30 -17.66 -33.99
N GLU A 309 16.20 -16.69 -34.15
CA GLU A 309 17.61 -16.94 -34.40
C GLU A 309 18.31 -17.59 -33.21
N CYS A 310 18.02 -17.12 -31.98
CA CYS A 310 18.48 -17.80 -30.76
C CYS A 310 18.05 -19.27 -30.75
N THR A 311 16.78 -19.53 -31.10
CA THR A 311 16.25 -20.90 -31.17
C THR A 311 17.00 -21.76 -32.19
N ARG A 312 17.33 -21.22 -33.38
CA ARG A 312 18.11 -21.92 -34.42
C ARG A 312 19.53 -22.23 -33.96
N GLN A 313 20.13 -21.36 -33.16
CA GLN A 313 21.49 -21.52 -32.60
C GLN A 313 21.50 -22.35 -31.31
N GLU A 314 20.41 -23.04 -30.99
CA GLU A 314 20.24 -23.81 -29.74
C GLU A 314 20.48 -22.97 -28.47
N LYS A 315 20.22 -21.66 -28.55
CA LYS A 315 20.27 -20.72 -27.43
C LYS A 315 18.88 -20.52 -26.84
N THR A 316 18.81 -20.48 -25.51
CA THR A 316 17.55 -20.31 -24.78
C THR A 316 17.31 -18.85 -24.43
N LEU A 317 16.43 -18.20 -25.19
CA LEU A 317 15.88 -16.87 -24.87
C LEU A 317 14.43 -17.01 -24.43
N SER A 318 14.09 -16.45 -23.27
CA SER A 318 12.72 -16.38 -22.76
C SER A 318 12.30 -14.94 -22.59
N ILE A 319 10.99 -14.69 -22.72
CA ILE A 319 10.42 -13.35 -22.57
C ILE A 319 9.23 -13.45 -21.60
N LEU A 320 9.20 -12.60 -20.57
CA LEU A 320 8.07 -12.42 -19.67
C LEU A 320 7.56 -10.99 -19.79
N LEU A 321 6.27 -10.83 -20.11
CA LEU A 321 5.63 -9.52 -20.17
C LEU A 321 4.69 -9.32 -18.98
N GLY A 322 4.87 -8.25 -18.21
CA GLY A 322 3.93 -7.73 -17.24
C GLY A 322 3.22 -6.52 -17.82
N GLY A 323 1.88 -6.53 -17.78
CA GLY A 323 1.09 -5.45 -18.38
C GLY A 323 -0.36 -5.50 -17.95
N VAL A 324 -1.15 -4.53 -18.42
CA VAL A 324 -2.59 -4.53 -18.24
C VAL A 324 -3.26 -5.26 -19.39
N SER A 325 -2.94 -4.95 -20.65
CA SER A 325 -3.67 -5.49 -21.79
C SER A 325 -2.82 -6.23 -22.83
N ALA A 326 -3.40 -7.30 -23.41
CA ALA A 326 -2.86 -7.98 -24.58
C ALA A 326 -3.28 -7.35 -25.91
N LEU A 327 -4.12 -6.30 -25.93
CA LEU A 327 -4.74 -5.78 -27.16
C LEU A 327 -3.74 -5.60 -28.31
N TRP A 328 -2.59 -4.98 -28.04
CA TRP A 328 -1.57 -4.69 -29.05
C TRP A 328 -0.80 -5.92 -29.55
N PHE A 329 -1.03 -7.09 -28.96
CA PHE A 329 -0.52 -8.40 -29.40
C PHE A 329 -1.59 -9.24 -30.12
N THR A 330 -2.83 -8.77 -30.19
CA THR A 330 -3.97 -9.48 -30.79
C THR A 330 -4.60 -8.76 -31.98
N VAL A 331 -4.37 -7.45 -32.13
CA VAL A 331 -4.86 -6.69 -33.29
C VAL A 331 -4.06 -7.04 -34.55
N GLU A 332 -4.74 -7.17 -35.69
CA GLU A 332 -4.14 -7.59 -36.96
C GLU A 332 -3.25 -6.51 -37.58
N SER A 333 -3.60 -5.23 -37.40
CA SER A 333 -2.86 -4.10 -37.96
C SER A 333 -2.70 -2.96 -36.97
N ILE A 334 -1.61 -2.21 -37.12
CA ILE A 334 -1.27 -1.00 -36.39
C ILE A 334 -0.87 0.05 -37.44
N GLU A 335 -1.52 1.22 -37.45
CA GLU A 335 -1.28 2.29 -38.43
C GLU A 335 -1.32 1.79 -39.89
N GLY A 336 -2.28 0.91 -40.22
CA GLY A 336 -2.47 0.35 -41.56
C GLY A 336 -1.42 -0.70 -41.98
N SER A 337 -0.44 -1.01 -41.14
CA SER A 337 0.58 -2.03 -41.37
C SER A 337 0.28 -3.30 -40.56
N GLU A 338 0.66 -4.47 -41.07
CA GLU A 338 0.56 -5.74 -40.34
C GLU A 338 1.28 -5.65 -38.99
N ASN A 339 0.62 -6.13 -37.94
CA ASN A 339 1.16 -6.11 -36.59
C ASN A 339 2.24 -7.20 -36.41
N ALA A 340 3.49 -6.78 -36.25
CA ALA A 340 4.62 -7.69 -36.08
C ALA A 340 4.60 -8.46 -34.75
N ALA A 341 3.80 -8.02 -33.77
CA ALA A 341 3.64 -8.66 -32.48
C ALA A 341 2.43 -9.61 -32.43
N LEU A 342 1.62 -9.70 -33.50
CA LEU A 342 0.39 -10.50 -33.55
C LEU A 342 0.67 -11.96 -33.17
N HIS A 343 0.01 -12.44 -32.11
CA HIS A 343 0.18 -13.79 -31.54
C HIS A 343 1.61 -14.14 -31.11
N PHE A 344 2.51 -13.17 -30.96
CA PHE A 344 3.86 -13.43 -30.43
C PHE A 344 3.83 -13.75 -28.93
N VAL A 345 2.95 -13.03 -28.22
CA VAL A 345 2.82 -13.10 -26.77
C VAL A 345 1.51 -13.81 -26.45
N PRO A 346 1.52 -14.86 -25.61
CA PRO A 346 0.29 -15.55 -25.23
C PRO A 346 -0.56 -14.65 -24.33
N GLU A 347 -1.87 -14.87 -24.33
CA GLU A 347 -2.83 -14.14 -23.50
C GLU A 347 -3.02 -14.82 -22.13
N GLU A 348 -2.08 -14.59 -21.21
CA GLU A 348 -2.08 -15.16 -19.86
C GLU A 348 -2.43 -14.08 -18.83
N TYR A 349 -3.61 -14.20 -18.21
CA TYR A 349 -4.15 -13.20 -17.29
C TYR A 349 -3.98 -13.62 -15.84
N LEU A 350 -3.47 -12.71 -15.03
CA LEU A 350 -3.47 -12.78 -13.58
C LEU A 350 -4.84 -12.39 -13.05
N SER A 351 -5.74 -13.37 -12.97
CA SER A 351 -7.09 -13.19 -12.43
C SER A 351 -7.08 -12.86 -10.93
N PRO A 352 -8.21 -12.35 -10.38
CA PRO A 352 -8.41 -12.26 -8.94
C PRO A 352 -8.13 -13.60 -8.24
N MET A 353 -7.79 -13.56 -6.95
CA MET A 353 -7.54 -14.79 -6.21
C MET A 353 -8.80 -15.66 -6.14
N ALA A 354 -8.60 -16.97 -6.00
CA ALA A 354 -9.68 -17.86 -5.62
C ALA A 354 -10.30 -17.39 -4.28
N LEU A 355 -11.62 -17.53 -4.14
CA LEU A 355 -12.36 -17.08 -2.96
C LEU A 355 -11.73 -17.60 -1.65
N GLU A 356 -11.46 -18.90 -1.59
CA GLU A 356 -10.83 -19.55 -0.44
C GLU A 356 -9.44 -18.99 -0.12
N ALA A 357 -8.65 -18.62 -1.14
CA ALA A 357 -7.34 -18.00 -0.95
C ALA A 357 -7.47 -16.59 -0.37
N THR A 358 -8.46 -15.80 -0.82
CA THR A 358 -8.78 -14.48 -0.26
C THR A 358 -9.23 -14.59 1.20
N ILE A 359 -10.14 -15.52 1.50
CA ILE A 359 -10.63 -15.78 2.86
C ILE A 359 -9.47 -16.20 3.77
N ALA A 360 -8.61 -17.12 3.31
CA ALA A 360 -7.44 -17.56 4.07
C ALA A 360 -6.47 -16.40 4.37
N MET A 361 -6.24 -15.52 3.39
CA MET A 361 -5.43 -14.30 3.58
C MET A 361 -6.03 -13.37 4.62
N ILE A 362 -7.32 -13.03 4.50
CA ILE A 362 -8.04 -12.14 5.42
C ILE A 362 -7.94 -12.69 6.85
N ARG A 363 -8.25 -13.98 7.03
CA ARG A 363 -8.23 -14.64 8.35
C ARG A 363 -6.82 -14.76 8.94
N LYS A 364 -5.80 -14.93 8.10
CA LYS A 364 -4.41 -15.01 8.59
C LYS A 364 -3.91 -13.65 9.04
N LEU A 365 -4.07 -12.61 8.21
CA LEU A 365 -3.67 -11.24 8.56
C LEU A 365 -4.52 -10.68 9.71
N GLY A 366 -5.83 -11.00 9.74
CA GLY A 366 -6.71 -10.66 10.85
C GLY A 366 -6.24 -11.23 12.18
N ARG A 367 -5.81 -12.50 12.23
CA ARG A 367 -5.23 -13.08 13.45
C ARG A 367 -4.01 -12.30 13.96
N VAL A 368 -3.14 -11.86 13.06
CA VAL A 368 -1.98 -11.01 13.41
C VAL A 368 -2.45 -9.65 13.97
N ALA A 369 -3.54 -9.09 13.43
CA ALA A 369 -4.15 -7.84 13.89
C ALA A 369 -5.03 -7.97 15.15
N GLY A 370 -5.22 -9.18 15.70
CA GLY A 370 -6.19 -9.43 16.77
C GLY A 370 -7.66 -9.37 16.32
N LEU A 371 -7.91 -9.42 15.01
CA LEU A 371 -9.24 -9.42 14.39
C LEU A 371 -9.57 -10.82 13.87
N GLN A 372 -10.37 -11.58 14.62
CA GLN A 372 -10.71 -12.95 14.27
C GLN A 372 -11.93 -12.96 13.35
N PHE A 373 -11.72 -12.71 12.05
CA PHE A 373 -12.79 -12.74 11.05
C PHE A 373 -13.42 -14.12 10.95
N GLU A 374 -14.72 -14.20 11.21
CA GLU A 374 -15.54 -15.38 10.96
C GLU A 374 -15.65 -15.66 9.45
N PRO A 375 -15.95 -16.91 9.03
CA PRO A 375 -15.98 -17.27 7.61
C PRO A 375 -16.92 -16.38 6.79
N GLU A 376 -18.11 -16.10 7.32
CA GLU A 376 -19.15 -15.32 6.62
C GLU A 376 -18.72 -13.88 6.32
N ILE A 377 -18.11 -13.17 7.29
CA ILE A 377 -17.62 -11.81 7.05
C ILE A 377 -16.39 -11.80 6.15
N ALA A 378 -15.50 -12.80 6.26
CA ALA A 378 -14.32 -12.90 5.40
C ALA A 378 -14.75 -13.13 3.94
N GLU A 379 -15.76 -13.96 3.72
CA GLU A 379 -16.38 -14.17 2.41
C GLU A 379 -17.06 -12.88 1.92
N HIS A 380 -17.80 -12.18 2.78
CA HIS A 380 -18.43 -10.91 2.43
C HIS A 380 -17.39 -9.86 1.98
N ILE A 381 -16.30 -9.68 2.72
CA ILE A 381 -15.18 -8.81 2.33
C ILE A 381 -14.60 -9.23 0.99
N ALA A 382 -14.33 -10.53 0.81
CA ALA A 382 -13.75 -11.07 -0.42
C ALA A 382 -14.66 -10.82 -1.64
N ARG A 383 -15.97 -11.04 -1.51
CA ARG A 383 -16.96 -10.76 -2.57
C ARG A 383 -17.10 -9.27 -2.84
N SER A 384 -17.19 -8.43 -1.81
CA SER A 384 -17.32 -6.97 -1.97
C SER A 384 -16.12 -6.35 -2.68
N THR A 385 -14.94 -6.96 -2.51
CA THR A 385 -13.66 -6.52 -3.09
C THR A 385 -13.27 -7.31 -4.35
N ALA A 386 -14.22 -8.04 -4.95
CA ALA A 386 -14.01 -8.82 -6.17
C ALA A 386 -12.83 -9.81 -6.12
N ASN A 387 -12.48 -10.30 -4.93
CA ASN A 387 -11.29 -11.12 -4.66
C ASN A 387 -9.95 -10.48 -5.08
N MET A 388 -9.91 -9.15 -5.21
CA MET A 388 -8.68 -8.44 -5.51
C MET A 388 -7.84 -8.34 -4.23
N PRO A 389 -6.61 -8.89 -4.18
CA PRO A 389 -5.84 -9.00 -2.94
C PRO A 389 -5.58 -7.64 -2.26
N TYR A 390 -5.24 -6.64 -3.06
CA TYR A 390 -4.97 -5.29 -2.57
C TYR A 390 -6.23 -4.62 -2.01
N TRP A 391 -7.37 -4.78 -2.68
CA TRP A 391 -8.65 -4.20 -2.25
C TRP A 391 -9.15 -4.86 -0.96
N ALA A 392 -9.08 -6.19 -0.89
CA ALA A 392 -9.41 -6.95 0.33
C ALA A 392 -8.56 -6.49 1.52
N ARG A 393 -7.26 -6.28 1.31
CA ARG A 393 -6.37 -5.73 2.33
C ARG A 393 -6.74 -4.31 2.73
N LYS A 394 -7.04 -3.41 1.79
CA LYS A 394 -7.47 -2.04 2.12
C LYS A 394 -8.80 -2.01 2.88
N CYS A 395 -9.74 -2.89 2.54
CA CYS A 395 -10.96 -3.06 3.31
C CYS A 395 -10.66 -3.52 4.75
N CYS A 396 -9.78 -4.51 4.92
CA CYS A 396 -9.38 -4.97 6.26
C CYS A 396 -8.60 -3.93 7.06
N SER A 397 -7.75 -3.13 6.41
CA SER A 397 -7.06 -1.97 6.99
C SER A 397 -8.06 -0.90 7.44
N TYR A 398 -9.11 -0.65 6.64
CA TYR A 398 -10.20 0.23 7.03
C TYR A 398 -10.91 -0.30 8.28
N ILE A 399 -11.28 -1.59 8.31
CA ILE A 399 -11.88 -2.22 9.49
C ILE A 399 -10.95 -2.13 10.71
N HIS A 400 -9.65 -2.37 10.52
CA HIS A 400 -8.64 -2.23 11.57
C HIS A 400 -8.63 -0.82 12.17
N ARG A 401 -8.64 0.23 11.35
CA ARG A 401 -8.63 1.62 11.83
C ARG A 401 -9.91 2.02 12.59
N HIS A 402 -11.03 1.37 12.30
CA HIS A 402 -12.34 1.71 12.87
C HIS A 402 -12.75 0.85 14.08
N LEU A 403 -12.00 -0.20 14.39
CA LEU A 403 -12.26 -1.05 15.54
C LEU A 403 -11.27 -0.80 16.68
N PRO A 404 -11.74 -0.63 17.92
CA PRO A 404 -10.89 -0.39 19.09
C PRO A 404 -9.83 -1.48 19.27
N ILE A 405 -8.59 -1.08 19.52
CA ILE A 405 -7.47 -2.00 19.74
C ILE A 405 -7.61 -2.70 21.10
N ASN A 406 -8.12 -2.00 22.12
CA ASN A 406 -8.29 -2.50 23.49
C ASN A 406 -9.29 -3.65 23.63
N GLU A 407 -10.13 -3.89 22.61
CA GLU A 407 -11.06 -5.02 22.61
C GLU A 407 -10.48 -6.27 21.95
N ARG A 408 -9.25 -6.21 21.43
CA ARG A 408 -8.63 -7.31 20.70
C ARG A 408 -7.83 -8.24 21.63
N PRO A 409 -7.78 -9.56 21.36
CA PRO A 409 -8.33 -10.23 20.18
C PRO A 409 -9.85 -10.38 20.27
N ARG A 410 -10.57 -10.10 19.17
CA ARG A 410 -12.05 -10.16 19.12
C ARG A 410 -12.55 -10.91 17.88
N PRO A 411 -13.59 -11.76 18.00
CA PRO A 411 -14.31 -12.29 16.85
C PRO A 411 -15.05 -11.18 16.10
N ILE A 412 -14.85 -11.14 14.79
CA ILE A 412 -15.55 -10.22 13.88
C ILE A 412 -16.57 -11.05 13.12
N SER A 413 -17.84 -10.76 13.36
CA SER A 413 -18.98 -11.38 12.69
C SER A 413 -19.50 -10.48 11.58
N ILE A 414 -20.41 -10.99 10.75
CA ILE A 414 -21.00 -10.20 9.67
C ILE A 414 -21.82 -9.01 10.20
N GLN A 415 -22.49 -9.16 11.33
CA GLN A 415 -23.28 -8.09 11.96
C GLN A 415 -22.39 -6.94 12.46
N HIS A 416 -21.14 -7.24 12.87
CA HIS A 416 -20.21 -6.24 13.38
C HIS A 416 -19.55 -5.39 12.29
N ALA A 417 -19.27 -5.97 11.13
CA ALA A 417 -18.39 -5.33 10.13
C ALA A 417 -19.04 -5.08 8.77
N SER A 418 -20.26 -5.57 8.50
CA SER A 418 -20.94 -5.32 7.21
C SER A 418 -21.12 -3.84 6.90
N SER A 419 -21.48 -3.02 7.91
CA SER A 419 -21.58 -1.57 7.77
C SER A 419 -20.23 -0.93 7.47
N LEU A 420 -19.15 -1.37 8.12
CA LEU A 420 -17.79 -0.89 7.84
C LEU A 420 -17.31 -1.28 6.44
N VAL A 421 -17.69 -2.46 5.93
CA VAL A 421 -17.41 -2.86 4.55
C VAL A 421 -18.14 -1.94 3.58
N ALA A 422 -19.42 -1.64 3.83
CA ALA A 422 -20.19 -0.71 3.00
C ALA A 422 -19.62 0.71 3.03
N SER A 423 -19.26 1.22 4.22
CA SER A 423 -18.58 2.52 4.38
C SER A 423 -17.26 2.55 3.63
N PHE A 424 -16.42 1.51 3.75
CA PHE A 424 -15.19 1.41 2.99
C PHE A 424 -15.43 1.49 1.48
N VAL A 425 -16.41 0.73 0.95
CA VAL A 425 -16.74 0.74 -0.48
C VAL A 425 -17.08 2.15 -0.96
N GLN A 426 -17.83 2.92 -0.18
CA GLN A 426 -18.27 4.26 -0.55
C GLN A 426 -17.18 5.33 -0.36
N GLU A 427 -16.43 5.27 0.75
CA GLU A 427 -15.50 6.33 1.15
C GLU A 427 -14.11 6.21 0.50
N GLU A 428 -13.60 4.98 0.35
CA GLU A 428 -12.23 4.74 -0.15
C GLU A 428 -12.20 3.77 -1.35
N GLY A 429 -13.10 2.78 -1.35
CA GLY A 429 -13.03 1.62 -2.25
C GLY A 429 -13.41 1.93 -3.69
N SER A 430 -14.47 2.70 -3.90
CA SER A 430 -14.97 3.11 -5.23
C SER A 430 -13.87 3.82 -6.03
N ALA A 431 -13.22 4.82 -5.44
CA ALA A 431 -12.12 5.55 -6.08
C ALA A 431 -10.93 4.63 -6.46
N ILE A 432 -10.57 3.67 -5.59
CA ILE A 432 -9.50 2.70 -5.89
C ILE A 432 -9.87 1.83 -7.10
N ALA A 433 -11.11 1.33 -7.16
CA ALA A 433 -11.58 0.52 -8.26
C ALA A 433 -11.74 1.33 -9.56
N GLU A 434 -12.21 2.57 -9.47
CA GLU A 434 -12.36 3.50 -10.58
C GLU A 434 -11.03 3.74 -11.29
N VAL A 435 -9.95 4.03 -10.55
CA VAL A 435 -8.61 4.21 -11.12
C VAL A 435 -8.14 2.95 -11.86
N ALA A 436 -8.37 1.77 -11.28
CA ALA A 436 -7.98 0.52 -11.92
C ALA A 436 -8.77 0.26 -13.22
N MET A 437 -10.06 0.59 -13.23
CA MET A 437 -10.93 0.42 -14.40
C MET A 437 -10.65 1.46 -15.49
N ARG A 438 -10.49 2.74 -15.14
CA ARG A 438 -10.07 3.78 -16.09
C ARG A 438 -8.77 3.41 -16.79
N HIS A 439 -7.80 2.89 -16.04
CA HIS A 439 -6.57 2.41 -16.64
C HIS A 439 -6.82 1.26 -17.62
N LEU A 440 -7.63 0.26 -17.24
CA LEU A 440 -8.00 -0.84 -18.12
C LEU A 440 -8.69 -0.35 -19.41
N PHE A 441 -9.66 0.56 -19.30
CA PHE A 441 -10.39 1.09 -20.45
C PHE A 441 -9.53 1.99 -21.31
N ARG A 442 -8.57 2.72 -20.72
CA ARG A 442 -7.57 3.47 -21.50
C ARG A 442 -6.74 2.55 -22.39
N VAL A 443 -6.25 1.42 -21.86
CA VAL A 443 -5.42 0.47 -22.63
C VAL A 443 -6.23 -0.49 -23.50
N HIS A 444 -7.52 -0.64 -23.22
CA HIS A 444 -8.44 -1.48 -23.98
C HIS A 444 -9.85 -0.84 -24.09
N PRO A 445 -10.00 0.21 -24.93
CA PRO A 445 -11.20 1.06 -24.95
C PRO A 445 -12.51 0.33 -25.20
N THR A 446 -12.49 -0.72 -26.01
CA THR A 446 -13.70 -1.51 -26.34
C THR A 446 -14.30 -2.26 -25.14
N LEU A 447 -13.57 -2.41 -24.03
CA LEU A 447 -14.08 -3.05 -22.81
C LEU A 447 -15.00 -2.13 -22.00
N GLU A 448 -14.90 -0.81 -22.17
CA GLU A 448 -15.70 0.15 -21.40
C GLU A 448 -17.18 0.04 -21.74
N ASP A 449 -17.51 0.16 -23.03
CA ASP A 449 -18.88 0.01 -23.55
C ASP A 449 -19.44 -1.39 -23.24
N ALA A 450 -18.61 -2.43 -23.39
CA ALA A 450 -18.99 -3.80 -23.05
C ALA A 450 -19.37 -3.94 -21.57
N ALA A 451 -18.57 -3.39 -20.67
CA ALA A 451 -18.83 -3.46 -19.24
C ALA A 451 -20.04 -2.60 -18.83
N ALA A 452 -20.22 -1.43 -19.43
CA ALA A 452 -21.39 -0.58 -19.22
C ALA A 452 -22.70 -1.28 -19.65
N LYS A 453 -22.71 -1.95 -20.81
CA LYS A 453 -23.86 -2.76 -21.27
C LYS A 453 -24.14 -3.92 -20.33
N CYS A 454 -23.11 -4.64 -19.86
CA CYS A 454 -23.28 -5.70 -18.88
C CYS A 454 -23.87 -5.17 -17.55
N HIS A 455 -23.44 -4.00 -17.08
CA HIS A 455 -23.99 -3.37 -15.88
C HIS A 455 -25.48 -3.05 -16.00
N LYS A 456 -25.93 -2.60 -17.20
CA LYS A 456 -27.35 -2.34 -17.51
C LYS A 456 -28.20 -3.60 -17.67
N GLY A 457 -27.61 -4.80 -17.56
CA GLY A 457 -28.29 -6.07 -17.81
C GLY A 457 -28.34 -6.48 -19.29
N GLU A 458 -27.74 -5.71 -20.20
CA GLU A 458 -27.73 -5.94 -21.66
C GLU A 458 -26.58 -6.86 -22.11
N SER A 459 -26.17 -7.81 -21.27
CA SER A 459 -25.01 -8.69 -21.53
C SER A 459 -25.18 -9.63 -22.74
N SER A 460 -26.41 -9.81 -23.24
CA SER A 460 -26.71 -10.60 -24.44
C SER A 460 -26.23 -9.93 -25.74
N VAL A 461 -26.17 -8.59 -25.77
CA VAL A 461 -25.76 -7.80 -26.96
C VAL A 461 -24.23 -7.66 -27.04
N VAL A 462 -23.53 -7.91 -25.94
CA VAL A 462 -22.07 -7.84 -25.88
C VAL A 462 -21.44 -9.10 -26.48
N GLN A 463 -20.46 -8.92 -27.35
CA GLN A 463 -19.71 -10.02 -27.96
C GLN A 463 -19.03 -10.91 -26.90
N GLU A 464 -18.99 -12.23 -27.13
CA GLU A 464 -18.49 -13.20 -26.14
C GLU A 464 -16.98 -13.07 -25.87
N ASN A 465 -16.19 -12.63 -26.84
CA ASN A 465 -14.78 -12.30 -26.65
C ASN A 465 -14.56 -11.20 -25.60
N LEU A 466 -15.32 -10.10 -25.68
CA LEU A 466 -15.23 -8.98 -24.73
C LEU A 466 -15.68 -9.41 -23.33
N LYS A 467 -16.77 -10.18 -23.23
CA LYS A 467 -17.23 -10.76 -21.95
C LYS A 467 -16.17 -11.68 -21.34
N ARG A 468 -15.55 -12.54 -22.15
CA ARG A 468 -14.47 -13.43 -21.70
C ARG A 468 -13.28 -12.63 -21.18
N SER A 469 -12.88 -11.56 -21.86
CA SER A 469 -11.81 -10.67 -21.40
C SER A 469 -12.18 -10.01 -20.07
N LEU A 470 -13.37 -9.43 -19.95
CA LEU A 470 -13.86 -8.83 -18.70
C LEU A 470 -13.91 -9.82 -17.53
N ARG A 471 -14.31 -11.09 -17.77
CA ARG A 471 -14.26 -12.16 -16.76
C ARG A 471 -12.81 -12.47 -16.33
N ARG A 472 -11.87 -12.54 -17.28
CA ARG A 472 -10.44 -12.79 -17.00
C ARG A 472 -9.81 -11.68 -16.17
N TYR A 473 -10.19 -10.43 -16.41
CA TYR A 473 -9.81 -9.27 -15.60
C TYR A 473 -10.47 -9.22 -14.22
N GLY A 474 -11.48 -10.04 -13.96
CA GLY A 474 -12.27 -10.00 -12.73
C GLY A 474 -13.28 -8.86 -12.68
N ILE A 475 -13.60 -8.24 -13.81
CA ILE A 475 -14.63 -7.20 -13.89
C ILE A 475 -16.03 -7.83 -13.89
N LEU A 476 -16.20 -8.95 -14.61
CA LEU A 476 -17.45 -9.71 -14.65
C LEU A 476 -17.34 -11.05 -13.94
N THR A 477 -18.45 -11.43 -13.33
CA THR A 477 -18.67 -12.77 -12.80
C THR A 477 -18.97 -13.75 -13.95
N GLN A 478 -19.00 -15.05 -13.66
CA GLN A 478 -19.43 -16.06 -14.63
C GLN A 478 -20.86 -15.84 -15.14
N GLY A 479 -21.71 -15.22 -14.32
CA GLY A 479 -23.08 -14.82 -14.68
C GLY A 479 -23.20 -13.51 -15.46
N ASN A 480 -22.08 -12.92 -15.93
CA ASN A 480 -22.04 -11.65 -16.68
C ASN A 480 -22.49 -10.39 -15.92
N ALA A 481 -22.67 -10.47 -14.60
CA ALA A 481 -22.84 -9.30 -13.74
C ALA A 481 -21.48 -8.75 -13.29
N LEU A 482 -21.42 -7.46 -12.95
CA LEU A 482 -20.23 -6.86 -12.34
C LEU A 482 -19.80 -7.60 -11.07
N SER A 483 -18.49 -7.71 -10.87
CA SER A 483 -17.91 -8.47 -9.77
C SER A 483 -17.77 -7.61 -8.52
N GLY A 484 -18.58 -7.88 -7.50
CA GLY A 484 -18.41 -7.25 -6.19
C GLY A 484 -18.87 -5.80 -6.12
N GLN A 485 -19.02 -5.31 -4.89
CA GLN A 485 -19.60 -4.00 -4.60
C GLN A 485 -18.68 -2.85 -5.02
N MET A 486 -17.36 -3.00 -4.89
CA MET A 486 -16.41 -1.95 -5.29
C MET A 486 -16.45 -1.63 -6.78
N ILE A 487 -16.54 -2.66 -7.63
CA ILE A 487 -16.61 -2.45 -9.08
C ILE A 487 -17.95 -1.83 -9.45
N SER A 488 -19.06 -2.29 -8.86
CA SER A 488 -20.38 -1.68 -9.08
C SER A 488 -20.40 -0.20 -8.68
N ALA A 489 -19.93 0.14 -7.47
CA ALA A 489 -19.89 1.52 -7.00
C ALA A 489 -18.99 2.42 -7.86
N ALA A 490 -17.86 1.88 -8.33
CA ALA A 490 -16.99 2.62 -9.23
C ALA A 490 -17.59 2.82 -10.63
N PHE A 491 -18.37 1.86 -11.14
CA PHE A 491 -19.12 2.04 -12.39
C PHE A 491 -20.22 3.09 -12.27
N GLU A 492 -20.94 3.11 -11.15
CA GLU A 492 -21.94 4.15 -10.87
C GLU A 492 -21.28 5.53 -10.84
N ALA A 493 -20.09 5.66 -10.25
CA ALA A 493 -19.31 6.90 -10.26
C ALA A 493 -18.85 7.31 -11.68
N LEU A 494 -18.48 6.35 -12.53
CA LEU A 494 -18.09 6.60 -13.92
C LEU A 494 -19.27 7.00 -14.82
N ALA A 495 -20.48 6.56 -14.51
CA ALA A 495 -21.68 6.81 -15.31
C ALA A 495 -22.27 8.22 -15.12
N VAL A 496 -21.83 8.98 -14.11
CA VAL A 496 -22.21 10.39 -13.94
C VAL A 496 -21.35 11.23 -14.89
N PRO A 497 -21.94 11.91 -15.89
CA PRO A 497 -21.16 12.77 -16.77
C PRO A 497 -20.51 13.88 -15.95
N ALA A 498 -19.20 14.05 -16.09
CA ALA A 498 -18.54 15.25 -15.64
C ALA A 498 -19.21 16.45 -16.33
N GLN A 499 -19.85 17.33 -15.56
CA GLN A 499 -20.33 18.61 -16.09
C GLN A 499 -19.10 19.39 -16.56
N VAL A 500 -18.89 19.45 -17.87
CA VAL A 500 -17.89 20.31 -18.51
C VAL A 500 -18.37 21.75 -18.34
N PRO A 501 -17.65 22.63 -17.63
CA PRO A 501 -17.95 24.05 -17.64
C PRO A 501 -17.61 24.59 -19.02
N THR A 502 -18.57 25.25 -19.63
CA THR A 502 -18.49 25.93 -20.92
C THR A 502 -17.46 27.06 -20.88
N GLU A 503 -16.59 27.08 -21.89
CA GLU A 503 -15.82 28.20 -22.46
C GLU A 503 -15.12 29.18 -21.49
N ALA A 504 -13.77 29.10 -21.47
CA ALA A 504 -12.92 30.26 -21.20
C ALA A 504 -11.70 30.27 -22.15
N ASP A 505 -11.58 31.37 -22.88
CA ASP A 505 -10.55 31.94 -23.76
C ASP A 505 -9.21 31.17 -24.01
N PRO A 506 -8.78 31.01 -25.28
CA PRO A 506 -7.58 30.25 -25.64
C PRO A 506 -6.34 31.15 -25.76
N LYS A 507 -5.70 31.53 -24.65
CA LYS A 507 -4.30 32.00 -24.67
C LYS A 507 -3.60 31.67 -23.35
N THR A 508 -2.84 30.57 -23.32
CA THR A 508 -1.46 30.42 -22.77
C THR A 508 -1.09 28.93 -22.81
N PRO A 509 0.00 28.50 -23.47
CA PRO A 509 0.46 27.11 -23.41
C PRO A 509 1.28 26.92 -22.12
N LEU A 510 0.61 26.57 -21.03
CA LEU A 510 1.27 26.02 -19.85
C LEU A 510 1.15 24.50 -19.90
N ALA A 511 2.31 23.84 -19.94
CA ALA A 511 2.41 22.39 -19.95
C ALA A 511 1.62 21.80 -18.77
N LEU A 512 0.55 21.07 -19.08
CA LEU A 512 -0.19 20.27 -18.12
C LEU A 512 0.78 19.27 -17.47
N PRO A 513 0.86 19.20 -16.12
CA PRO A 513 1.56 18.10 -15.45
C PRO A 513 0.91 16.77 -15.82
N ARG A 514 1.69 15.69 -15.80
CA ARG A 514 1.20 14.33 -16.08
C ARG A 514 0.06 13.97 -15.12
N TYR A 515 -1.09 13.58 -15.67
CA TYR A 515 -2.32 13.24 -14.92
C TYR A 515 -2.15 12.13 -13.86
N ASP A 516 -1.09 11.31 -13.95
CA ASP A 516 -0.80 10.26 -12.97
C ASP A 516 -0.22 10.82 -11.65
N GLU A 517 0.55 11.91 -11.68
CA GLU A 517 1.03 12.63 -10.48
C GLU A 517 -0.10 13.43 -9.83
N TRP A 518 -0.99 13.99 -10.65
CA TRP A 518 -2.13 14.78 -10.21
C TRP A 518 -3.10 14.01 -9.30
N ALA A 519 -3.37 12.74 -9.61
CA ALA A 519 -4.28 11.90 -8.83
C ALA A 519 -3.65 11.38 -7.53
N GLU A 520 -2.36 11.04 -7.54
CA GLU A 520 -1.62 10.65 -6.33
C GLU A 520 -1.44 11.84 -5.39
N GLU A 521 -1.21 13.04 -5.94
CA GLU A 521 -1.18 14.28 -5.16
C GLU A 521 -2.55 14.62 -4.59
N LEU A 522 -3.65 14.50 -5.35
CA LEU A 522 -5.01 14.70 -4.84
C LEU A 522 -5.33 13.74 -3.68
N ALA A 523 -5.00 12.45 -3.83
CA ALA A 523 -5.22 11.46 -2.78
C ALA A 523 -4.36 11.73 -1.53
N ALA A 524 -3.11 12.15 -1.71
CA ALA A 524 -2.21 12.53 -0.61
C ALA A 524 -2.72 13.79 0.12
N ILE A 525 -3.21 14.78 -0.63
CA ILE A 525 -3.78 16.03 -0.10
C ILE A 525 -5.08 15.75 0.66
N GLY A 526 -5.99 14.94 0.10
CA GLY A 526 -7.24 14.54 0.76
C GLY A 526 -6.98 13.79 2.07
N LYS A 527 -6.02 12.86 2.07
CA LYS A 527 -5.59 12.15 3.31
C LYS A 527 -5.05 13.12 4.37
N ARG A 528 -4.16 14.03 3.99
CA ARG A 528 -3.57 15.02 4.91
C ARG A 528 -4.62 15.94 5.51
N ARG A 529 -5.56 16.41 4.70
CA ARG A 529 -6.69 17.22 5.16
C ARG A 529 -7.57 16.45 6.16
N ASN A 530 -7.91 15.19 5.88
CA ASN A 530 -8.76 14.41 6.80
C ASN A 530 -8.08 14.22 8.16
N ILE A 531 -6.76 14.00 8.16
CA ILE A 531 -5.96 13.95 9.39
C ILE A 531 -5.97 15.31 10.10
N LEU A 532 -5.76 16.40 9.35
CA LEU A 532 -5.76 17.77 9.86
C LEU A 532 -7.11 18.14 10.50
N GLU A 533 -8.21 17.84 9.83
CA GLU A 533 -9.57 18.09 10.30
C GLU A 533 -9.86 17.34 11.60
N ARG A 534 -9.47 16.07 11.67
CA ARG A 534 -9.62 15.27 12.88
C ARG A 534 -8.81 15.85 14.05
N ARG A 535 -7.55 16.24 13.80
CA ARG A 535 -6.70 16.87 14.82
C ARG A 535 -7.24 18.21 15.28
N LEU A 536 -7.70 19.06 14.37
CA LEU A 536 -8.33 20.34 14.70
C LEU A 536 -9.58 20.13 15.56
N ARG A 537 -10.39 19.12 15.24
CA ARG A 537 -11.60 18.78 16.00
C ARG A 537 -11.28 18.33 17.42
N GLU A 538 -10.32 17.41 17.57
CA GLU A 538 -9.84 16.91 18.87
C GLU A 538 -9.21 18.04 19.71
N LEU A 539 -8.40 18.91 19.09
CA LEU A 539 -7.82 20.07 19.78
C LEU A 539 -8.88 21.06 20.22
N THR A 540 -9.82 21.40 19.33
CA THR A 540 -10.87 22.38 19.60
C THR A 540 -11.71 21.95 20.81
N ILE A 541 -12.11 20.67 20.84
CA ILE A 541 -12.93 20.16 21.94
C ILE A 541 -12.15 20.08 23.26
N ASN A 542 -10.87 19.69 23.22
CA ASN A 542 -10.04 19.57 24.41
C ASN A 542 -9.72 20.93 25.04
N PHE A 543 -9.37 21.93 24.23
CA PHE A 543 -9.09 23.29 24.71
C PHE A 543 -10.35 23.94 25.29
N LEU A 544 -11.50 23.82 24.60
CA LEU A 544 -12.76 24.35 25.11
C LEU A 544 -13.20 23.64 26.41
N ARG A 545 -12.99 22.32 26.51
CA ARG A 545 -13.30 21.56 27.72
C ARG A 545 -12.40 21.98 28.88
N PHE A 546 -11.10 22.16 28.63
CA PHE A 546 -10.12 22.58 29.63
C PHE A 546 -10.41 24.00 30.15
N ASP A 547 -10.65 24.96 29.25
CA ASP A 547 -11.04 26.32 29.61
C ASP A 547 -12.36 26.36 30.40
N SER A 548 -13.36 25.58 29.97
CA SER A 548 -14.64 25.50 30.69
C SER A 548 -14.50 24.84 32.07
N MET A 549 -13.53 23.92 32.24
CA MET A 549 -13.21 23.30 33.53
C MET A 549 -12.50 24.30 34.46
N GLN A 550 -11.50 25.03 33.97
CA GLN A 550 -10.79 26.05 34.76
C GLN A 550 -11.69 27.22 35.16
N GLY A 551 -12.63 27.61 34.30
CA GLY A 551 -13.60 28.68 34.57
C GLY A 551 -14.83 28.26 35.37
N GLY A 552 -14.94 27.00 35.82
CA GLY A 552 -16.10 26.49 36.58
C GLY A 552 -17.41 26.41 35.77
N LYS A 553 -17.34 26.44 34.44
CA LYS A 553 -18.47 26.50 33.51
C LYS A 553 -18.66 25.21 32.69
N LEU A 554 -18.23 24.07 33.22
CA LEU A 554 -18.32 22.77 32.53
C LEU A 554 -19.77 22.41 32.13
N ALA A 555 -20.76 22.88 32.90
CA ALA A 555 -22.18 22.65 32.62
C ALA A 555 -22.67 23.31 31.31
N THR A 556 -22.08 24.43 30.90
CA THR A 556 -22.47 25.19 29.68
C THR A 556 -21.52 24.96 28.50
N PHE A 557 -20.50 24.11 28.68
CA PHE A 557 -19.53 23.74 27.64
C PHE A 557 -20.20 23.27 26.34
N ARG A 558 -21.26 22.47 26.45
CA ARG A 558 -22.00 21.97 25.28
C ARG A 558 -22.69 23.08 24.50
N GLU A 559 -23.35 24.00 25.20
CA GLU A 559 -24.05 25.14 24.61
C GLU A 559 -23.07 26.05 23.86
N ARG A 560 -21.86 26.21 24.40
CA ARG A 560 -20.75 26.94 23.77
C ARG A 560 -20.33 26.33 22.43
N VAL A 561 -20.24 24.99 22.34
CA VAL A 561 -19.89 24.26 21.10
C VAL A 561 -20.98 24.44 20.03
N ILE A 562 -22.25 24.24 20.36
CA ILE A 562 -23.36 24.30 19.37
C ILE A 562 -23.82 25.73 19.03
N ALA A 563 -23.37 26.75 19.76
CA ALA A 563 -23.78 28.14 19.57
C ALA A 563 -23.41 28.74 18.21
N ILE A 564 -22.56 28.07 17.42
CA ILE A 564 -22.21 28.47 16.04
C ILE A 564 -23.21 27.97 15.00
N LEU A 565 -24.04 26.97 15.33
CA LEU A 565 -24.99 26.36 14.41
C LEU A 565 -26.31 27.16 14.32
N PRO A 566 -27.08 27.06 13.23
CA PRO A 566 -28.43 27.61 13.14
C PRO A 566 -29.42 26.96 14.14
N GLU A 567 -30.47 27.68 14.53
CA GLU A 567 -31.43 27.27 15.57
C GLU A 567 -32.04 25.88 15.31
N LYS A 568 -32.43 25.60 14.06
CA LYS A 568 -32.98 24.31 13.61
C LYS A 568 -32.02 23.12 13.80
N GLN A 569 -30.71 23.35 13.70
CA GLN A 569 -29.68 22.31 13.92
C GLN A 569 -29.31 22.17 15.40
N ARG A 570 -29.47 23.22 16.21
CA ARG A 570 -29.31 23.12 17.67
C ARG A 570 -30.40 22.25 18.29
N GLU A 571 -31.62 22.33 17.77
CA GLU A 571 -32.75 21.50 18.23
C GLU A 571 -32.52 20.01 17.98
N SER A 572 -32.01 19.63 16.80
CA SER A 572 -31.72 18.22 16.47
C SER A 572 -30.57 17.62 17.27
N LEU A 573 -29.76 18.47 17.91
CA LEU A 573 -28.65 18.07 18.77
C LEU A 573 -28.99 18.14 20.27
N LYS A 574 -30.25 18.41 20.66
CA LYS A 574 -30.70 18.64 22.05
C LYS A 574 -30.35 17.54 23.06
N HIS A 575 -30.17 16.29 22.63
CA HIS A 575 -29.82 15.15 23.50
C HIS A 575 -28.44 14.53 23.22
N VAL A 576 -27.62 15.21 22.41
CA VAL A 576 -26.33 14.71 21.93
C VAL A 576 -25.20 15.32 22.77
N SER A 577 -24.18 14.53 23.12
CA SER A 577 -23.02 15.01 23.89
C SER A 577 -22.22 16.06 23.11
N ALA A 578 -21.35 16.83 23.77
CA ALA A 578 -20.52 17.83 23.08
C ALA A 578 -19.55 17.17 22.08
N ASP A 579 -19.03 15.98 22.40
CA ASP A 579 -18.17 15.17 21.53
C ASP A 579 -18.92 14.68 20.29
N ASP A 580 -20.13 14.18 20.46
CA ASP A 580 -20.96 13.71 19.36
C ASP A 580 -21.53 14.86 18.52
N ALA A 581 -21.74 16.03 19.13
CA ALA A 581 -22.17 17.24 18.44
C ALA A 581 -21.04 17.81 17.58
N ILE A 582 -19.84 17.96 18.15
CA ILE A 582 -18.69 18.44 17.37
C ILE A 582 -18.36 17.45 16.26
N ALA A 583 -18.51 16.13 16.44
CA ALA A 583 -18.28 15.12 15.40
C ALA A 583 -19.11 15.32 14.12
N LYS A 584 -20.27 16.00 14.21
CA LYS A 584 -21.15 16.29 13.08
C LYS A 584 -20.83 17.59 12.34
N PHE A 585 -19.89 18.40 12.84
CA PHE A 585 -19.54 19.68 12.21
C PHE A 585 -18.85 19.44 10.87
N ASN A 586 -19.20 20.23 9.85
CA ASN A 586 -18.39 20.30 8.64
C ASN A 586 -17.14 21.18 8.88
N TRP A 587 -16.22 21.21 7.92
CA TRP A 587 -15.00 22.02 8.00
C TRP A 587 -15.28 23.50 8.32
N THR A 588 -16.27 24.11 7.67
CA THR A 588 -16.63 25.51 7.91
C THR A 588 -17.19 25.77 9.30
N ASP A 589 -17.96 24.85 9.86
CA ASP A 589 -18.51 24.94 11.22
C ASP A 589 -17.39 24.81 12.25
N LEU A 590 -16.43 23.92 12.01
CA LEU A 590 -15.24 23.76 12.85
C LEU A 590 -14.37 25.02 12.86
N VAL A 591 -14.09 25.60 11.68
CA VAL A 591 -13.32 26.84 11.56
C VAL A 591 -14.04 28.01 12.23
N LYS A 592 -15.37 28.15 12.02
CA LYS A 592 -16.19 29.17 12.70
C LYS A 592 -16.11 29.07 14.22
N LEU A 593 -16.12 27.85 14.76
CA LEU A 593 -15.99 27.64 16.20
C LEU A 593 -14.62 28.10 16.71
N ILE A 594 -13.53 27.73 16.03
CA ILE A 594 -12.16 28.14 16.39
C ILE A 594 -12.00 29.67 16.32
N VAL A 595 -12.53 30.29 15.26
CA VAL A 595 -12.49 31.75 15.03
C VAL A 595 -13.29 32.53 16.07
N LYS A 596 -14.44 31.99 16.50
CA LYS A 596 -15.25 32.57 17.58
C LYS A 596 -14.51 32.52 18.92
N GLU A 597 -13.77 31.44 19.16
CA GLU A 597 -13.05 31.15 20.41
C GLU A 597 -11.56 31.48 20.29
N TRP A 598 -11.20 32.40 19.38
CA TRP A 598 -9.82 32.65 18.95
C TRP A 598 -8.84 32.96 20.08
N ALA A 599 -9.30 33.60 21.16
CA ALA A 599 -8.46 33.90 22.31
C ALA A 599 -7.77 32.65 22.90
N LEU A 600 -8.42 31.48 22.83
CA LEU A 600 -7.85 30.20 23.29
C LEU A 600 -6.80 29.64 22.32
N PHE A 601 -6.88 30.00 21.05
CA PHE A 601 -6.07 29.43 19.98
C PHE A 601 -5.03 30.42 19.43
N ALA A 602 -5.04 31.69 19.83
CA ALA A 602 -4.18 32.74 19.28
C ALA A 602 -2.68 32.42 19.44
N GLN A 603 -2.27 31.91 20.61
CA GLN A 603 -0.87 31.50 20.83
C GLN A 603 -0.48 30.25 20.02
N LEU A 604 -1.46 29.44 19.62
CA LEU A 604 -1.28 28.17 18.95
C LEU A 604 -1.21 28.32 17.42
N LEU A 605 -2.23 28.97 16.87
CA LEU A 605 -2.48 29.07 15.44
C LEU A 605 -1.91 30.35 14.83
N GLY A 606 -1.45 31.30 15.65
CA GLY A 606 -0.74 32.49 15.20
C GLY A 606 -1.67 33.65 14.88
N ASP A 607 -1.58 34.20 13.67
CA ASP A 607 -2.43 35.29 13.23
C ASP A 607 -3.82 34.79 12.79
N LYS A 608 -4.87 35.51 13.19
CA LYS A 608 -6.25 35.13 12.93
C LYS A 608 -6.60 35.19 11.44
N GLY A 609 -6.19 36.27 10.77
CA GLY A 609 -6.46 36.48 9.36
C GLY A 609 -5.72 35.46 8.49
N GLU A 610 -4.46 35.17 8.83
CA GLU A 610 -3.67 34.13 8.15
C GLU A 610 -4.30 32.74 8.33
N PHE A 611 -4.80 32.40 9.52
CA PHE A 611 -5.49 31.12 9.75
C PHE A 611 -6.79 31.00 8.96
N GLU A 612 -7.64 32.04 8.98
CA GLU A 612 -8.90 32.05 8.23
C GLU A 612 -8.66 31.92 6.72
N GLN A 613 -7.67 32.65 6.19
CA GLN A 613 -7.29 32.58 4.77
C GLN A 613 -6.78 31.18 4.37
N ASN A 614 -5.90 30.57 5.17
CA ASN A 614 -5.42 29.21 4.89
C ASN A 614 -6.56 28.19 4.98
N CYS A 615 -7.45 28.31 5.97
CA CYS A 615 -8.61 27.43 6.12
C CYS A 615 -9.65 27.58 5.00
N GLN A 616 -9.77 28.78 4.43
CA GLN A 616 -10.62 29.05 3.26
C GLN A 616 -10.06 28.36 2.01
N ILE A 617 -8.74 28.46 1.78
CA ILE A 617 -8.05 27.75 0.70
C ILE A 617 -8.22 26.23 0.86
N ILE A 618 -8.07 25.70 2.08
CA ILE A 618 -8.25 24.26 2.36
C ILE A 618 -9.72 23.82 2.15
N ASN A 619 -10.68 24.72 2.33
CA ASN A 619 -12.09 24.41 2.15
C ASN A 619 -12.50 24.20 0.68
N ASP A 620 -11.73 24.69 -0.29
CA ASP A 620 -12.11 24.74 -1.71
C ASP A 620 -12.19 23.38 -2.46
N ARG A 621 -11.97 22.26 -1.76
CA ARG A 621 -12.29 20.87 -2.16
C ARG A 621 -12.07 20.55 -3.65
N PHE A 622 -10.81 20.49 -4.06
CA PHE A 622 -10.41 19.99 -5.39
C PHE A 622 -10.64 18.49 -5.58
N ASP A 623 -10.83 17.76 -4.48
CA ASP A 623 -11.11 16.32 -4.41
C ASP A 623 -12.60 15.96 -4.58
N ALA A 624 -13.52 16.89 -4.27
CA ALA A 624 -14.96 16.62 -4.22
C ALA A 624 -15.78 17.45 -5.21
N HIS A 625 -15.20 18.51 -5.80
CA HIS A 625 -15.83 19.31 -6.84
C HIS A 625 -14.86 19.43 -8.01
N ALA A 626 -15.30 19.06 -9.22
CA ALA A 626 -14.55 19.12 -10.46
C ALA A 626 -14.25 20.56 -10.91
N LYS A 627 -13.56 21.35 -10.09
CA LYS A 627 -12.95 22.62 -10.47
C LYS A 627 -11.65 22.31 -11.23
N ALA A 628 -11.42 22.99 -12.34
CA ALA A 628 -10.15 22.93 -13.06
C ALA A 628 -9.07 23.64 -12.24
N ALA A 629 -8.38 22.89 -11.38
CA ALA A 629 -7.26 23.39 -10.59
C ALA A 629 -5.96 23.17 -11.34
N ASP A 630 -5.14 24.21 -11.46
CA ASP A 630 -3.83 24.12 -12.10
C ASP A 630 -2.71 23.81 -11.08
N SER A 631 -1.48 23.64 -11.56
CA SER A 631 -0.33 23.35 -10.69
C SER A 631 -0.04 24.44 -9.63
N ALA A 632 -0.43 25.69 -9.88
CA ALA A 632 -0.25 26.80 -8.94
C ALA A 632 -1.31 26.73 -7.82
N ASP A 633 -2.54 26.33 -8.14
CA ASP A 633 -3.61 26.08 -7.15
C ASP A 633 -3.22 24.96 -6.17
N PHE A 634 -2.61 23.86 -6.67
CA PHE A 634 -2.13 22.78 -5.81
C PHE A 634 -0.96 23.19 -4.92
N ALA A 635 -0.03 24.00 -5.44
CA ALA A 635 1.07 24.53 -4.65
C ALA A 635 0.55 25.46 -3.53
N LEU A 636 -0.46 26.27 -3.84
CA LEU A 636 -1.13 27.15 -2.88
C LEU A 636 -1.90 26.35 -1.82
N TYR A 637 -2.63 25.30 -2.22
CA TYR A 637 -3.33 24.40 -1.30
C TYR A 637 -2.36 23.64 -0.39
N ARG A 638 -1.27 23.10 -0.95
CA ARG A 638 -0.21 22.40 -0.19
C ARG A 638 0.45 23.32 0.84
N ARG A 639 0.71 24.58 0.45
CA ARG A 639 1.30 25.58 1.34
C ARG A 639 0.34 25.97 2.46
N ALA A 640 -0.94 26.18 2.14
CA ALA A 640 -1.96 26.47 3.15
C ALA A 640 -2.11 25.31 4.15
N LEU A 641 -2.17 24.08 3.64
CA LEU A 641 -2.32 22.87 4.44
C LEU A 641 -1.09 22.62 5.33
N GLY A 642 0.12 22.76 4.78
CA GLY A 642 1.38 22.67 5.52
C GLY A 642 1.50 23.73 6.63
N ARG A 643 1.06 24.97 6.40
CA ARG A 643 1.08 26.02 7.41
C ARG A 643 0.19 25.71 8.61
N VAL A 644 -1.00 25.18 8.39
CA VAL A 644 -1.90 24.80 9.51
C VAL A 644 -1.37 23.55 10.22
N GLU A 645 -0.83 22.58 9.47
CA GLU A 645 -0.19 21.38 10.04
C GLU A 645 1.02 21.72 10.92
N GLU A 646 1.91 22.61 10.49
CA GLU A 646 3.08 23.05 11.25
C GLU A 646 2.71 23.72 12.57
N ARG A 647 1.63 24.52 12.58
CA ARG A 647 1.12 25.16 13.80
C ARG A 647 0.59 24.13 14.79
N ILE A 648 -0.10 23.11 14.29
CA ILE A 648 -0.65 22.02 15.11
C ILE A 648 0.43 21.04 15.58
N ALA A 649 1.48 20.81 14.78
CA ALA A 649 2.56 19.90 15.12
C ALA A 649 3.39 20.39 16.33
N LYS A 650 3.41 21.69 16.61
CA LYS A 650 4.07 22.29 17.79
C LYS A 650 3.41 21.93 19.14
N ILE A 651 2.35 21.14 19.11
CA ILE A 651 1.57 20.70 20.28
C ILE A 651 2.00 19.29 20.73
N GLN A 652 2.81 18.59 19.92
CA GLN A 652 3.29 17.23 20.22
C GLN A 652 4.58 17.22 21.03
#